data_AF-A0A9W4JUB4-F1
#
_entry.id   AF-A0A9W4JUB4-F1
#
_cell.length_a   1.000
_cell.length_b   1.000
_cell.length_c   1.000
_cell.angle_alpha   90.00
_cell.angle_beta   90.00
_cell.angle_gamma   90.00
#
_symmetry.space_group_name_H-M   'P 1'
#
loop_
_entity.id
_entity.type
_entity.pdbx_description
1 polymer ?
#
loop_
_entity_poly.entity_id
_entity_poly.type
_entity_poly.pdbx_seq_one_letter_code
_entity_poly.pdbx_strand_id
1 'polypeptide(L)'
;MPRRKLRDFFRKKPSEEGQAQTNLPLRNTNQVVDDSTQNPSEPVQKQDLWQRAYDDLEPKEKELLQRISIPKSDEFPEPIDANVDPSVVDRLKALNGVVETVKIQYEIDKEKSKIKEPIHKILQATLSFQDIIKAFAAFDPTGHAPSVWAVVSLGLTMTQNYRSQKEAWLESCVYLTDILARYGFIEAEYHKDPKTDHHVETALVQVYVAVLRFAAKVQSRVDGNRVVLFGKSILGNALADLEECIDKAESQLGQWLEIVDRQEQRGRGEDLVKKVDTILNEFERVMGSLDELHGKFDLSGLKTAQEARYNAYTGEEYQECLPETRVELLKEIKLWATDPDQKATFWLQGMAGTGKSTVSRTVARWLDKEGLLGGSFFFKKNGTDRDNAKRLFTTLTKQMLERLPHLREPVQKAIKETPAIVEGMRLQEQFNELLFKPLQRLNLGLTSPLVLVVVIDALDECQVPEDIKAFLSTLPQLNQLKRIQLRVFITSRPEIPVIRGLRSVNYEEIILHEIEESIIKHDIAAFFHEKLKSIRDSYGLEKFWPGEEALLALVNMATPLFIYAATICRFVDSELPRRRLRAVLSTPSSGGASGIDQEYAMLAGLYSSVLKDIVSGKQPKELKEFMDDFQQIVGAIVLLFSPLSSAALSELIQLDKETTQGRLSTLRSVLSVPRDGDETTPIQLLHLSFREFLVSQPASADFWIDEKTIHTKLTVDCLGCMNRGLKRDICLLLAPGARNHEVEKTTIDKNVSLGLQYACRYWIRHLSNSDESAIDWAVVEDFFKLHLLHWLEVLSLLGWMSEAIENIYTLQSLVKEKSSPLAAFLEDARRFVLKNQQLADEVPLQIYYSGLVFAPQRSMIRKTFDAEFPTWFSQSPRVEEDWSAELQVLEGHSSGVTSVAISSDNRILASGSTDQTVRLWDTITGDLKQILEGHSHGVNLVAFSPNGQLLASASNDGTVRLWEPEMGAARLILQCHANTMSVAFSPDGQLLASGSDDGTVRLWDPVAGSLQHTFHGSSFQKVYSIAFSSDGKLLASASLSDDLDASENQNLKIWELRTGNLRHAFGGNEEMFVSVAFSPDNRILAASRLDGVLQIIDLETGNLLHTLEGNLDGSLAFSPDGRLLACAGLVTNLWHLETGKLQRTIKGNRECIAFSPNSRLLASGSSVGKVRLWDPWMGDMQQTSDEILGQEAIQRRFAQSPSLPTV
;
A
#
# COMPACT_ATOMS: atom_id res chain seq x y z
N MET A 1 -19.29 2.61 41.75
CA MET A 1 -18.46 3.77 41.36
C MET A 1 -17.33 4.12 42.36
N PRO A 2 -17.49 4.05 43.71
CA PRO A 2 -16.43 4.43 44.66
C PRO A 2 -15.16 3.57 44.57
N ARG A 3 -15.33 2.24 44.52
CA ARG A 3 -14.26 1.23 44.42
C ARG A 3 -13.22 1.48 43.32
N ARG A 4 -13.63 1.99 42.15
CA ARG A 4 -12.74 2.20 41.00
C ARG A 4 -11.88 3.47 41.19
N LYS A 5 -12.49 4.56 41.66
CA LYS A 5 -11.79 5.84 41.95
C LYS A 5 -10.76 5.69 43.07
N LEU A 6 -11.08 4.98 44.16
CA LEU A 6 -10.13 4.67 45.24
C LEU A 6 -8.97 3.79 44.72
N ARG A 7 -9.24 2.74 43.93
CA ARG A 7 -8.20 1.90 43.30
C ARG A 7 -7.27 2.69 42.38
N ASP A 8 -7.81 3.61 41.59
CA ASP A 8 -7.06 4.43 40.65
C ASP A 8 -6.22 5.50 41.37
N PHE A 9 -6.68 6.01 42.52
CA PHE A 9 -5.88 6.86 43.42
C PHE A 9 -4.65 6.11 43.98
N PHE A 10 -4.82 4.87 44.47
CA PHE A 10 -3.71 4.09 45.04
C PHE A 10 -2.74 3.48 44.02
N ARG A 11 -3.12 3.41 42.72
CA ARG A 11 -2.23 2.95 41.64
C ARG A 11 -1.17 3.98 41.23
N LYS A 12 -1.31 5.24 41.65
CA LYS A 12 -0.27 6.26 41.48
C LYS A 12 0.76 6.17 42.61
N LYS A 13 1.67 5.18 42.56
CA LYS A 13 2.95 5.27 43.30
C LYS A 13 3.99 6.01 42.44
N PRO A 14 4.90 6.79 43.06
CA PRO A 14 6.03 7.38 42.35
C PRO A 14 7.00 6.28 41.95
N SER A 15 7.40 6.24 40.68
CA SER A 15 8.42 5.34 40.15
C SER A 15 9.78 5.71 40.73
N GLU A 16 10.42 4.74 41.38
CA GLU A 16 11.85 4.75 41.67
C GLU A 16 12.63 4.62 40.35
N GLU A 17 13.33 5.67 39.94
CA GLU A 17 14.61 5.57 39.24
C GLU A 17 15.40 6.86 39.44
N GLY A 18 16.58 6.73 40.03
CA GLY A 18 17.47 7.84 40.32
C GLY A 18 18.40 7.59 41.52
N GLN A 19 19.17 6.51 41.52
CA GLN A 19 20.40 6.46 42.30
C GLN A 19 21.38 7.50 41.72
N ALA A 20 21.33 8.72 42.24
CA ALA A 20 22.42 9.67 42.16
C ALA A 20 22.92 9.93 43.57
N GLN A 21 24.12 9.41 43.86
CA GLN A 21 24.90 9.79 45.03
C GLN A 21 25.03 11.31 45.07
N THR A 22 24.50 11.97 46.10
CA THR A 22 25.06 13.24 46.56
C THR A 22 24.95 13.32 48.09
N ASN A 23 26.11 13.17 48.72
CA ASN A 23 26.37 13.64 50.07
C ASN A 23 26.00 15.13 50.15
N LEU A 24 25.08 15.50 51.04
CA LEU A 24 24.88 16.89 51.42
C LEU A 24 25.44 17.10 52.84
N PRO A 25 26.46 17.96 53.01
CA PRO A 25 27.03 18.27 54.31
C PRO A 25 26.21 19.36 55.02
N LEU A 26 26.23 19.28 56.36
CA LEU A 26 25.92 20.37 57.27
C LEU A 26 26.81 21.59 56.99
N ARG A 27 26.22 22.78 56.81
CA ARG A 27 26.74 24.00 57.46
C ARG A 27 25.77 25.18 57.48
N ASN A 28 25.63 25.69 58.70
CA ASN A 28 25.14 26.99 59.16
C ASN A 28 25.43 28.18 58.22
N THR A 29 24.49 29.13 58.19
CA THR A 29 24.80 30.54 58.50
C THR A 29 23.59 31.26 59.08
N ASN A 30 23.87 31.96 60.19
CA ASN A 30 23.06 32.95 60.87
C ASN A 30 22.60 34.09 59.94
N GLN A 31 21.38 34.62 60.14
CA GLN A 31 21.15 35.94 60.75
C GLN A 31 19.67 36.39 60.57
N VAL A 32 18.97 36.45 61.70
CA VAL A 32 18.12 37.55 62.22
C VAL A 32 17.36 38.43 61.21
N VAL A 33 16.02 38.31 61.22
CA VAL A 33 15.13 39.45 61.54
C VAL A 33 13.99 38.91 62.42
N ASP A 34 13.81 39.57 63.57
CA ASP A 34 12.75 39.40 64.56
C ASP A 34 11.34 39.49 63.96
N ASP A 35 10.43 38.61 64.39
CA ASP A 35 9.30 39.08 65.19
C ASP A 35 8.76 37.99 66.15
N SER A 36 9.17 38.14 67.40
CA SER A 36 8.42 37.97 68.66
C SER A 36 7.31 36.89 68.82
N THR A 37 7.71 35.84 69.54
CA THR A 37 7.12 35.31 70.80
C THR A 37 5.78 34.55 70.89
N GLN A 38 5.91 33.33 71.48
CA GLN A 38 5.02 32.57 72.38
C GLN A 38 3.83 31.81 71.77
N ASN A 39 3.55 30.53 72.06
CA ASN A 39 4.18 29.45 72.84
C ASN A 39 3.53 28.11 72.37
N PRO A 40 4.19 26.95 72.51
CA PRO A 40 3.71 25.66 72.02
C PRO A 40 2.71 25.01 72.99
N SER A 41 1.57 24.56 72.48
CA SER A 41 0.69 23.59 73.15
C SER A 41 1.29 22.18 73.06
N GLU A 42 1.18 21.43 74.15
CA GLU A 42 1.61 20.03 74.35
C GLU A 42 1.34 19.08 73.17
N PRO A 43 2.16 18.01 72.99
CA PRO A 43 1.96 17.06 71.91
C PRO A 43 0.67 16.27 72.15
N VAL A 44 -0.27 16.39 71.23
CA VAL A 44 -1.48 15.54 71.17
C VAL A 44 -1.02 14.08 71.11
N GLN A 45 -1.30 13.31 72.17
CA GLN A 45 -1.14 11.85 72.16
C GLN A 45 -1.98 11.28 71.02
N LYS A 46 -1.31 10.70 70.00
CA LYS A 46 -1.99 10.01 68.88
C LYS A 46 -2.78 8.83 69.45
N GLN A 47 -4.10 8.77 69.19
CA GLN A 47 -4.94 7.65 69.57
C GLN A 47 -4.55 6.39 68.78
N ASP A 48 -4.41 5.26 69.47
CA ASP A 48 -4.21 3.94 68.86
C ASP A 48 -5.57 3.41 68.35
N LEU A 49 -5.73 3.39 67.03
CA LEU A 49 -6.96 2.96 66.37
C LEU A 49 -7.16 1.44 66.43
N TRP A 50 -6.08 0.66 66.56
CA TRP A 50 -6.11 -0.80 66.69
C TRP A 50 -6.57 -1.23 68.08
N GLN A 51 -6.11 -0.54 69.13
CA GLN A 51 -6.60 -0.78 70.49
C GLN A 51 -8.10 -0.46 70.61
N ARG A 52 -8.54 0.64 70.01
CA ARG A 52 -9.97 1.00 69.98
C ARG A 52 -10.82 -0.02 69.22
N ALA A 53 -10.30 -0.53 68.10
CA ALA A 53 -10.94 -1.61 67.36
C ALA A 53 -10.97 -2.93 68.15
N TYR A 54 -9.91 -3.25 68.90
CA TYR A 54 -9.89 -4.41 69.78
C TYR A 54 -10.91 -4.26 70.91
N ASP A 55 -11.05 -3.07 71.49
CA ASP A 55 -11.98 -2.80 72.58
C ASP A 55 -13.46 -3.00 72.18
N ASP A 56 -13.80 -2.81 70.90
CA ASP A 56 -15.14 -3.04 70.32
C ASP A 56 -15.47 -4.52 70.01
N LEU A 57 -14.54 -5.46 70.28
CA LEU A 57 -14.76 -6.91 70.12
C LEU A 57 -15.53 -7.52 71.30
N GLU A 58 -16.28 -8.59 71.04
CA GLU A 58 -16.94 -9.35 72.10
C GLU A 58 -15.91 -10.03 73.02
N PRO A 59 -16.20 -10.25 74.32
CA PRO A 59 -15.26 -10.86 75.27
C PRO A 59 -14.71 -12.21 74.79
N LYS A 60 -15.53 -13.00 74.10
CA LYS A 60 -15.16 -14.30 73.53
C LYS A 60 -14.19 -14.17 72.35
N GLU A 61 -14.31 -13.12 71.54
CA GLU A 61 -13.41 -12.82 70.43
C GLU A 61 -12.05 -12.35 70.94
N LYS A 62 -12.05 -11.52 72.00
CA LYS A 62 -10.84 -11.07 72.71
C LYS A 62 -10.05 -12.24 73.30
N GLU A 63 -10.73 -13.18 73.95
CA GLU A 63 -10.10 -14.40 74.51
C GLU A 63 -9.46 -15.27 73.42
N LEU A 64 -10.10 -15.38 72.26
CA LEU A 64 -9.60 -16.16 71.13
C LEU A 64 -8.35 -15.54 70.50
N LEU A 65 -8.32 -14.22 70.33
CA LEU A 65 -7.15 -13.52 69.81
C LEU A 65 -5.94 -13.61 70.75
N GLN A 66 -6.16 -13.67 72.07
CA GLN A 66 -5.09 -13.88 73.06
C GLN A 66 -4.43 -15.27 72.98
N ARG A 67 -5.10 -16.26 72.34
CA ARG A 67 -4.53 -17.60 72.12
C ARG A 67 -3.58 -17.67 70.92
N ILE A 68 -3.46 -16.61 70.12
CA ILE A 68 -2.53 -16.53 68.98
C ILE A 68 -1.12 -16.35 69.55
N SER A 69 -0.43 -17.46 69.82
CA SER A 69 0.99 -17.43 70.19
C SER A 69 1.83 -17.21 68.95
N ILE A 70 2.47 -16.04 68.86
CA ILE A 70 3.51 -15.74 67.89
C ILE A 70 4.68 -16.72 68.13
N PRO A 71 5.24 -17.37 67.08
CA PRO A 71 6.39 -18.26 67.25
C PRO A 71 7.57 -17.51 67.87
N LYS A 72 8.08 -17.95 69.01
CA LYS A 72 9.40 -17.51 69.50
C LYS A 72 10.46 -18.18 68.64
N SER A 73 11.14 -17.41 67.80
CA SER A 73 12.32 -17.87 67.06
C SER A 73 13.58 -17.58 67.87
N ASP A 74 14.14 -18.61 68.51
CA ASP A 74 15.38 -18.53 69.29
C ASP A 74 16.67 -18.50 68.44
N GLU A 75 16.61 -18.30 67.12
CA GLU A 75 17.79 -18.32 66.25
C GLU A 75 17.75 -17.24 65.15
N PHE A 76 17.86 -15.95 65.50
CA PHE A 76 18.27 -14.90 64.55
C PHE A 76 19.05 -13.75 65.24
N PRO A 77 20.05 -13.12 64.58
CA PRO A 77 20.95 -12.15 65.21
C PRO A 77 20.26 -10.82 65.57
N GLU A 78 20.68 -10.20 66.69
CA GLU A 78 20.17 -8.91 67.17
C GLU A 78 20.40 -7.74 66.18
N PRO A 79 19.42 -6.82 66.00
CA PRO A 79 19.66 -5.56 65.33
C PRO A 79 20.20 -4.49 66.32
N ILE A 80 21.19 -3.76 65.85
CA ILE A 80 21.91 -2.68 66.52
C ILE A 80 21.08 -1.39 66.37
N ASP A 81 20.24 -1.05 67.35
CA ASP A 81 19.91 0.36 67.64
C ASP A 81 19.28 0.50 69.04
N ALA A 82 19.95 1.24 69.93
CA ALA A 82 19.70 1.25 71.37
C ALA A 82 18.61 2.22 71.85
N ASN A 83 17.62 2.57 71.00
CA ASN A 83 16.57 3.54 71.36
C ASN A 83 15.14 3.09 70.98
N VAL A 84 14.91 1.79 70.79
CA VAL A 84 13.59 1.24 70.46
C VAL A 84 13.10 0.37 71.61
N ASP A 85 11.84 0.55 72.01
CA ASP A 85 11.18 -0.22 73.08
C ASP A 85 11.33 -1.73 72.83
N PRO A 86 11.82 -2.52 73.81
CA PRO A 86 12.05 -3.97 73.66
C PRO A 86 10.82 -4.73 73.13
N SER A 87 9.61 -4.26 73.47
CA SER A 87 8.37 -4.85 73.00
C SER A 87 8.16 -4.69 71.48
N VAL A 88 8.71 -3.66 70.85
CA VAL A 88 8.61 -3.39 69.40
C VAL A 88 9.60 -4.27 68.63
N VAL A 89 10.76 -4.56 69.22
CA VAL A 89 11.80 -5.42 68.62
C VAL A 89 11.33 -6.88 68.49
N ASP A 90 10.70 -7.43 69.53
CA ASP A 90 10.12 -8.77 69.48
C ASP A 90 8.98 -8.89 68.45
N ARG A 91 8.23 -7.80 68.25
CA ARG A 91 7.15 -7.71 67.25
C ARG A 91 7.64 -7.60 65.81
N LEU A 92 8.75 -6.89 65.58
CA LEU A 92 9.41 -6.85 64.27
C LEU A 92 10.04 -8.21 63.91
N LYS A 93 10.59 -8.94 64.89
CA LYS A 93 11.09 -10.31 64.71
C LYS A 93 9.97 -11.28 64.32
N ALA A 94 8.82 -11.20 65.00
CA ALA A 94 7.62 -11.97 64.69
C ALA A 94 7.15 -11.78 63.23
N LEU A 95 7.10 -10.53 62.79
CA LEU A 95 6.64 -10.16 61.47
C LEU A 95 7.64 -10.61 60.37
N ASN A 96 8.94 -10.47 60.61
CA ASN A 96 9.96 -11.00 59.71
C ASN A 96 9.89 -12.53 59.59
N GLY A 97 9.62 -13.24 60.68
CA GLY A 97 9.36 -14.69 60.65
C GLY A 97 8.16 -15.08 59.79
N VAL A 98 7.10 -14.27 59.77
CA VAL A 98 5.95 -14.46 58.87
C VAL A 98 6.36 -14.27 57.41
N VAL A 99 7.10 -13.21 57.07
CA VAL A 99 7.60 -12.95 55.70
C VAL A 99 8.48 -14.09 55.22
N GLU A 100 9.34 -14.62 56.08
CA GLU A 100 10.24 -15.72 55.75
C GLU A 100 9.50 -17.04 55.56
N THR A 101 8.48 -17.31 56.40
CA THR A 101 7.58 -18.46 56.22
C THR A 101 6.84 -18.41 54.88
N VAL A 102 6.35 -17.24 54.47
CA VAL A 102 5.68 -17.03 53.16
C VAL A 102 6.66 -17.30 52.00
N LYS A 103 7.91 -16.84 52.10
CA LYS A 103 8.96 -17.10 51.11
C LYS A 103 9.30 -18.58 50.99
N ILE A 104 9.47 -19.26 52.14
CA ILE A 104 9.76 -20.70 52.19
C ILE A 104 8.62 -21.49 51.55
N GLN A 105 7.37 -21.18 51.90
CA GLN A 105 6.21 -21.88 51.34
C GLN A 105 6.04 -21.60 49.82
N TYR A 106 6.38 -20.40 49.34
CA TYR A 106 6.42 -20.09 47.92
C TYR A 106 7.42 -20.96 47.15
N GLU A 107 8.65 -21.12 47.67
CA GLU A 107 9.65 -21.98 47.03
C GLU A 107 9.23 -23.46 47.05
N ILE A 108 8.55 -23.93 48.09
CA ILE A 108 8.02 -25.30 48.17
C ILE A 108 6.91 -25.56 47.12
N ASP A 109 6.02 -24.59 46.87
CA ASP A 109 4.84 -24.79 46.00
C ASP A 109 5.03 -24.29 44.54
N LYS A 110 6.20 -23.76 44.19
CA LYS A 110 6.53 -23.12 42.89
C LYS A 110 6.32 -24.00 41.66
N GLU A 111 6.38 -25.32 41.79
CA GLU A 111 6.21 -26.27 40.68
C GLU A 111 4.76 -26.59 40.30
N LYS A 112 3.76 -26.13 41.07
CA LYS A 112 2.34 -26.47 40.82
C LYS A 112 1.59 -25.28 40.17
N SER A 113 1.32 -25.40 38.86
CA SER A 113 0.86 -24.31 37.98
C SER A 113 -0.41 -23.55 38.41
N LYS A 114 -1.34 -24.17 39.15
CA LYS A 114 -2.61 -23.52 39.55
C LYS A 114 -2.56 -22.67 40.83
N ILE A 115 -1.50 -22.77 41.64
CA ILE A 115 -1.41 -22.08 42.95
C ILE A 115 -0.34 -20.95 42.92
N LYS A 116 0.37 -20.81 41.80
CA LYS A 116 1.45 -19.82 41.60
C LYS A 116 0.94 -18.38 41.71
N GLU A 117 -0.23 -18.08 41.15
CA GLU A 117 -0.73 -16.71 41.07
C GLU A 117 -1.19 -16.12 42.41
N PRO A 118 -1.99 -16.82 43.26
CA PRO A 118 -2.38 -16.31 44.57
C PRO A 118 -1.19 -16.13 45.53
N ILE A 119 -0.28 -17.12 45.62
CA ILE A 119 0.89 -17.02 46.51
C ILE A 119 1.82 -15.91 46.03
N HIS A 120 2.00 -15.73 44.72
CA HIS A 120 2.79 -14.63 44.18
C HIS A 120 2.17 -13.26 44.50
N LYS A 121 0.83 -13.11 44.45
CA LYS A 121 0.14 -11.88 44.87
C LYS A 121 0.33 -11.59 46.36
N ILE A 122 0.22 -12.59 47.23
CA ILE A 122 0.49 -12.44 48.68
C ILE A 122 1.94 -12.00 48.91
N LEU A 123 2.90 -12.66 48.25
CA LEU A 123 4.33 -12.35 48.38
C LEU A 123 4.63 -10.93 47.88
N GLN A 124 4.10 -10.53 46.73
CA GLN A 124 4.30 -9.21 46.16
C GLN A 124 3.69 -8.11 47.05
N ALA A 125 2.48 -8.31 47.57
CA ALA A 125 1.87 -7.39 48.52
C ALA A 125 2.67 -7.29 49.82
N THR A 126 3.13 -8.43 50.37
CA THR A 126 3.93 -8.44 51.61
C THR A 126 5.29 -7.73 51.42
N LEU A 127 5.97 -7.95 50.29
CA LEU A 127 7.27 -7.35 50.00
C LEU A 127 7.16 -5.85 49.66
N SER A 128 6.17 -5.45 48.85
CA SER A 128 6.00 -4.06 48.42
C SER A 128 5.57 -3.09 49.53
N PHE A 129 5.14 -3.62 50.67
CA PHE A 129 4.71 -2.85 51.84
C PHE A 129 5.62 -3.06 53.06
N GLN A 130 6.77 -3.74 52.93
CA GLN A 130 7.65 -4.07 54.05
C GLN A 130 8.06 -2.85 54.91
N ASP A 131 8.29 -1.69 54.30
CA ASP A 131 8.64 -0.45 55.02
C ASP A 131 7.43 0.26 55.66
N ILE A 132 6.23 0.07 55.09
CA ILE A 132 4.96 0.54 55.68
C ILE A 132 4.56 -0.35 56.86
N ILE A 133 4.82 -1.66 56.79
CA ILE A 133 4.54 -2.58 57.90
C ILE A 133 5.49 -2.32 59.09
N LYS A 134 6.75 -1.93 58.83
CA LYS A 134 7.66 -1.41 59.88
C LYS A 134 7.13 -0.11 60.51
N ALA A 135 6.53 0.78 59.73
CA ALA A 135 5.87 1.98 60.25
C ALA A 135 4.58 1.65 61.04
N PHE A 136 3.85 0.61 60.63
CA PHE A 136 2.65 0.12 61.31
C PHE A 136 2.90 -0.40 62.73
N ALA A 137 4.04 -1.06 62.93
CA ALA A 137 4.49 -1.48 64.26
C ALA A 137 4.73 -0.30 65.22
N ALA A 138 4.83 0.93 64.71
CA ALA A 138 4.91 2.15 65.52
C ALA A 138 3.54 2.78 65.83
N PHE A 139 2.48 2.44 65.08
CA PHE A 139 1.12 2.99 65.24
C PHE A 139 0.16 2.07 66.03
N ASP A 140 0.45 0.77 66.10
CA ASP A 140 -0.22 -0.20 66.98
C ASP A 140 0.73 -0.69 68.10
N PRO A 141 0.91 0.09 69.18
CA PRO A 141 1.70 -0.31 70.35
C PRO A 141 1.12 -1.51 71.11
N THR A 142 -0.05 -2.03 70.74
CA THR A 142 -0.75 -3.13 71.43
C THR A 142 -0.54 -4.50 70.78
N GLY A 143 -0.10 -4.52 69.50
CA GLY A 143 0.34 -5.74 68.81
C GLY A 143 -0.80 -6.57 68.22
N HIS A 144 -1.97 -5.98 68.00
CA HIS A 144 -3.12 -6.64 67.42
C HIS A 144 -3.00 -6.84 65.91
N ALA A 145 -2.42 -5.90 65.15
CA ALA A 145 -2.16 -6.06 63.71
C ALA A 145 -1.18 -7.22 63.39
N PRO A 146 -0.07 -7.42 64.13
CA PRO A 146 0.77 -8.62 64.00
C PRO A 146 0.03 -9.96 64.20
N SER A 147 -0.98 -10.02 65.07
CA SER A 147 -1.77 -11.24 65.31
C SER A 147 -2.60 -11.66 64.09
N VAL A 148 -3.03 -10.71 63.27
CA VAL A 148 -3.76 -10.96 62.00
C VAL A 148 -2.82 -11.54 60.95
N TRP A 149 -1.58 -11.06 60.88
CA TRP A 149 -0.55 -11.64 60.00
C TRP A 149 -0.11 -13.04 60.44
N ALA A 150 -0.13 -13.33 61.74
CA ALA A 150 0.10 -14.68 62.25
C ALA A 150 -0.99 -15.66 61.78
N VAL A 151 -2.24 -15.21 61.62
CA VAL A 151 -3.33 -16.02 61.04
C VAL A 151 -3.08 -16.31 59.55
N VAL A 152 -2.60 -15.33 58.77
CA VAL A 152 -2.21 -15.53 57.37
C VAL A 152 -1.08 -16.57 57.27
N SER A 153 -0.10 -16.51 58.17
CA SER A 153 1.03 -17.45 58.25
C SER A 153 0.61 -18.87 58.65
N LEU A 154 -0.23 -19.00 59.69
CA LEU A 154 -0.79 -20.28 60.14
C LEU A 154 -1.59 -20.96 59.02
N GLY A 155 -2.37 -20.16 58.29
CA GLY A 155 -3.10 -20.60 57.12
C GLY A 155 -2.23 -21.17 56.00
N LEU A 156 -1.10 -20.51 55.71
CA LEU A 156 -0.15 -20.97 54.69
C LEU A 156 0.54 -22.29 55.09
N THR A 157 0.83 -22.49 56.39
CA THR A 157 1.49 -23.70 56.91
C THR A 157 0.55 -24.90 57.08
N MET A 158 -0.74 -24.69 57.38
CA MET A 158 -1.73 -25.77 57.55
C MET A 158 -2.16 -26.47 56.23
N THR A 159 -1.82 -25.94 55.07
CA THR A 159 -2.40 -26.35 53.77
C THR A 159 -1.72 -27.54 53.07
N GLN A 160 -0.83 -28.27 53.74
CA GLN A 160 -0.07 -29.34 53.10
C GLN A 160 -0.92 -30.58 52.71
N ASN A 161 -2.11 -30.80 53.30
CA ASN A 161 -2.85 -32.07 53.14
C ASN A 161 -4.25 -32.01 52.49
N TYR A 162 -4.82 -30.85 52.13
CA TYR A 162 -6.18 -30.76 51.58
C TYR A 162 -6.30 -29.81 50.38
N ARG A 163 -6.39 -30.36 49.15
CA ARG A 163 -6.32 -29.60 47.88
C ARG A 163 -7.49 -28.65 47.60
N SER A 164 -8.73 -29.04 47.85
CA SER A 164 -9.92 -28.22 47.49
C SER A 164 -10.24 -27.11 48.49
N GLN A 165 -9.71 -27.20 49.72
CA GLN A 165 -9.83 -26.17 50.76
C GLN A 165 -8.70 -25.12 50.67
N LYS A 166 -7.60 -25.45 49.98
CA LYS A 166 -6.42 -24.60 49.78
C LYS A 166 -6.73 -23.33 48.95
N GLU A 167 -7.62 -23.40 47.97
CA GLU A 167 -7.96 -22.26 47.10
C GLU A 167 -8.77 -21.18 47.83
N ALA A 168 -9.89 -21.54 48.47
CA ALA A 168 -10.74 -20.56 49.18
C ALA A 168 -10.01 -19.89 50.36
N TRP A 169 -9.11 -20.63 51.02
CA TRP A 169 -8.26 -20.08 52.07
C TRP A 169 -7.23 -19.08 51.52
N LEU A 170 -6.56 -19.43 50.41
CA LEU A 170 -5.61 -18.52 49.75
C LEU A 170 -6.29 -17.27 49.22
N GLU A 171 -7.51 -17.36 48.69
CA GLU A 171 -8.31 -16.20 48.29
C GLU A 171 -8.62 -15.27 49.47
N SER A 172 -8.98 -15.83 50.62
CA SER A 172 -9.20 -15.08 51.85
C SER A 172 -7.93 -14.37 52.34
N CYS A 173 -6.78 -15.05 52.26
CA CYS A 173 -5.49 -14.45 52.60
C CYS A 173 -5.07 -13.35 51.63
N VAL A 174 -5.27 -13.51 50.32
CA VAL A 174 -5.01 -12.46 49.31
C VAL A 174 -5.84 -11.22 49.62
N TYR A 175 -7.14 -11.41 49.90
CA TYR A 175 -8.04 -10.30 50.22
C TYR A 175 -7.61 -9.56 51.50
N LEU A 176 -7.33 -10.29 52.58
CA LEU A 176 -6.91 -9.72 53.86
C LEU A 176 -5.58 -8.94 53.75
N THR A 177 -4.62 -9.47 52.99
CA THR A 177 -3.32 -8.85 52.73
C THR A 177 -3.49 -7.51 51.99
N ASP A 178 -4.37 -7.49 50.99
CA ASP A 178 -4.68 -6.30 50.20
C ASP A 178 -5.40 -5.21 51.03
N ILE A 179 -6.29 -5.61 51.94
CA ILE A 179 -6.98 -4.66 52.85
C ILE A 179 -6.00 -4.06 53.86
N LEU A 180 -5.21 -4.90 54.53
CA LEU A 180 -4.23 -4.44 55.52
C LEU A 180 -3.23 -3.46 54.89
N ALA A 181 -2.78 -3.74 53.67
CA ALA A 181 -1.89 -2.85 52.93
C ALA A 181 -2.55 -1.52 52.55
N ARG A 182 -3.78 -1.56 52.00
CA ARG A 182 -4.51 -0.36 51.57
C ARG A 182 -4.87 0.55 52.72
N TYR A 183 -5.48 0.01 53.76
CA TYR A 183 -5.92 0.82 54.91
C TYR A 183 -4.76 1.23 55.80
N GLY A 184 -3.66 0.47 55.80
CA GLY A 184 -2.46 0.91 56.49
C GLY A 184 -1.79 2.11 55.83
N PHE A 185 -1.86 2.22 54.50
CA PHE A 185 -1.46 3.45 53.82
C PHE A 185 -2.37 4.63 54.17
N ILE A 186 -3.70 4.41 54.24
CA ILE A 186 -4.67 5.47 54.59
C ILE A 186 -4.42 5.98 56.02
N GLU A 187 -4.16 5.09 56.98
CA GLU A 187 -3.82 5.48 58.36
C GLU A 187 -2.51 6.28 58.44
N ALA A 188 -1.50 5.88 57.66
CA ALA A 188 -0.24 6.62 57.58
C ALA A 188 -0.41 8.05 57.03
N GLU A 189 -1.30 8.26 56.05
CA GLU A 189 -1.64 9.58 55.54
C GLU A 189 -2.53 10.39 56.51
N TYR A 190 -3.51 9.74 57.15
CA TYR A 190 -4.32 10.35 58.21
C TYR A 190 -3.45 10.94 59.33
N HIS A 191 -2.42 10.22 59.76
CA HIS A 191 -1.49 10.68 60.80
C HIS A 191 -0.50 11.77 60.38
N LYS A 192 -0.40 12.13 59.09
CA LYS A 192 0.43 13.23 58.59
C LYS A 192 -0.26 14.59 58.63
N ASP A 193 -1.60 14.64 58.57
CA ASP A 193 -2.38 15.88 58.61
C ASP A 193 -3.46 15.83 59.71
N PRO A 194 -3.22 16.40 60.91
CA PRO A 194 -4.10 16.27 62.07
C PRO A 194 -5.47 16.97 61.97
N LYS A 195 -5.78 17.66 60.86
CA LYS A 195 -7.07 18.32 60.63
C LYS A 195 -8.09 17.41 59.91
N THR A 196 -7.75 16.14 59.70
CA THR A 196 -8.58 15.17 58.99
C THR A 196 -9.85 14.80 59.75
N ASP A 197 -10.94 14.67 58.97
CA ASP A 197 -12.33 14.50 59.41
C ASP A 197 -12.55 13.20 60.21
N HIS A 198 -13.34 13.25 61.28
CA HIS A 198 -13.68 12.12 62.17
C HIS A 198 -14.30 10.91 61.43
N HIS A 199 -14.82 11.14 60.23
CA HIS A 199 -15.34 10.10 59.34
C HIS A 199 -14.26 9.14 58.80
N VAL A 200 -13.01 9.61 58.59
CA VAL A 200 -11.89 8.77 58.15
C VAL A 200 -11.45 7.86 59.28
N GLU A 201 -11.32 8.41 60.49
CA GLU A 201 -11.02 7.67 61.71
C GLU A 201 -12.08 6.59 61.99
N THR A 202 -13.37 6.94 61.89
CA THR A 202 -14.49 5.99 62.07
C THR A 202 -14.46 4.86 61.04
N ALA A 203 -14.16 5.17 59.77
CA ALA A 203 -14.04 4.17 58.72
C ALA A 203 -12.84 3.24 58.94
N LEU A 204 -11.69 3.77 59.39
CA LEU A 204 -10.50 2.98 59.73
C LEU A 204 -10.77 2.02 60.89
N VAL A 205 -11.36 2.50 61.98
CA VAL A 205 -11.71 1.65 63.13
C VAL A 205 -12.69 0.54 62.74
N GLN A 206 -13.72 0.84 61.94
CA GLN A 206 -14.68 -0.18 61.47
C GLN A 206 -14.01 -1.29 60.66
N VAL A 207 -13.04 -0.94 59.80
CA VAL A 207 -12.27 -1.92 59.03
C VAL A 207 -11.42 -2.78 59.95
N TYR A 208 -10.73 -2.18 60.94
CA TYR A 208 -9.90 -2.93 61.89
C TYR A 208 -10.72 -3.85 62.79
N VAL A 209 -11.91 -3.43 63.25
CA VAL A 209 -12.83 -4.32 63.98
C VAL A 209 -13.22 -5.53 63.13
N ALA A 210 -13.59 -5.31 61.87
CA ALA A 210 -14.00 -6.40 60.97
C ALA A 210 -12.85 -7.39 60.72
N VAL A 211 -11.64 -6.87 60.52
CA VAL A 211 -10.42 -7.66 60.34
C VAL A 211 -10.09 -8.49 61.60
N LEU A 212 -10.18 -7.90 62.80
CA LEU A 212 -9.92 -8.60 64.06
C LEU A 212 -10.99 -9.67 64.36
N ARG A 213 -12.27 -9.41 64.07
CA ARG A 213 -13.34 -10.43 64.16
C ARG A 213 -13.09 -11.60 63.24
N PHE A 214 -12.68 -11.33 62.00
CA PHE A 214 -12.31 -12.38 61.06
C PHE A 214 -11.16 -13.24 61.61
N ALA A 215 -10.11 -12.61 62.14
CA ALA A 215 -8.99 -13.31 62.77
C ALA A 215 -9.41 -14.14 64.00
N ALA A 216 -10.27 -13.61 64.87
CA ALA A 216 -10.81 -14.34 66.03
C ALA A 216 -11.65 -15.55 65.62
N LYS A 217 -12.48 -15.40 64.58
CA LYS A 217 -13.36 -16.45 64.04
C LYS A 217 -12.55 -17.61 63.46
N VAL A 218 -11.44 -17.30 62.78
CA VAL A 218 -10.44 -18.29 62.35
C VAL A 218 -9.82 -19.00 63.57
N GLN A 219 -9.34 -18.24 64.56
CA GLN A 219 -8.64 -18.80 65.71
C GLN A 219 -9.54 -19.68 66.61
N SER A 220 -10.84 -19.39 66.66
CA SER A 220 -11.85 -20.17 67.41
C SER A 220 -11.92 -21.66 67.05
N ARG A 221 -11.35 -22.05 65.90
CA ARG A 221 -11.43 -23.41 65.35
C ARG A 221 -10.08 -24.10 65.26
N VAL A 222 -9.01 -23.44 65.72
CA VAL A 222 -7.66 -24.01 65.88
C VAL A 222 -7.49 -24.41 67.34
N ASP A 223 -7.72 -25.69 67.65
CA ASP A 223 -7.50 -26.25 68.99
C ASP A 223 -6.31 -27.20 68.95
N GLY A 224 -5.40 -27.07 69.92
CA GLY A 224 -4.05 -27.68 69.99
C GLY A 224 -3.71 -28.80 68.99
N ASN A 225 -2.86 -28.49 68.01
CA ASN A 225 -2.27 -29.41 67.00
C ASN A 225 -3.22 -30.38 66.27
N ARG A 226 -4.55 -30.24 66.37
CA ARG A 226 -5.53 -31.04 65.62
C ARG A 226 -6.55 -30.13 64.94
N VAL A 227 -6.40 -29.99 63.63
CA VAL A 227 -7.32 -29.25 62.76
C VAL A 227 -8.63 -30.04 62.59
N VAL A 228 -9.76 -29.45 63.00
CA VAL A 228 -11.10 -29.95 62.65
C VAL A 228 -11.43 -29.49 61.22
N LEU A 229 -11.83 -30.42 60.35
CA LEU A 229 -12.09 -30.24 58.92
C LEU A 229 -12.86 -28.94 58.56
N PHE A 230 -12.33 -28.16 57.61
CA PHE A 230 -12.98 -26.97 57.05
C PHE A 230 -14.13 -27.33 56.10
N GLY A 231 -15.36 -26.87 56.39
CA GLY A 231 -16.44 -26.85 55.40
C GLY A 231 -16.33 -25.62 54.48
N LYS A 232 -16.39 -25.81 53.15
CA LYS A 232 -16.28 -24.73 52.14
C LYS A 232 -17.29 -23.58 52.36
N SER A 233 -18.44 -23.86 52.98
CA SER A 233 -19.49 -22.86 53.23
C SER A 233 -19.17 -21.89 54.39
N ILE A 234 -18.35 -22.28 55.36
CA ILE A 234 -18.19 -21.49 56.60
C ILE A 234 -17.15 -20.38 56.42
N LEU A 235 -16.02 -20.68 55.76
CA LEU A 235 -15.00 -19.66 55.46
C LEU A 235 -15.52 -18.65 54.43
N GLY A 236 -16.29 -19.12 53.43
CA GLY A 236 -16.95 -18.26 52.46
C GLY A 236 -17.91 -17.26 53.11
N ASN A 237 -18.69 -17.69 54.12
CA ASN A 237 -19.59 -16.79 54.84
C ASN A 237 -18.82 -15.74 55.67
N ALA A 238 -17.74 -16.15 56.36
CA ALA A 238 -16.93 -15.20 57.14
C ALA A 238 -16.15 -14.20 56.26
N LEU A 239 -15.74 -14.61 55.06
CA LEU A 239 -15.12 -13.72 54.07
C LEU A 239 -16.15 -12.76 53.48
N ALA A 240 -17.37 -13.22 53.16
CA ALA A 240 -18.45 -12.39 52.67
C ALA A 240 -18.86 -11.31 53.71
N ASP A 241 -18.93 -11.68 55.00
CA ASP A 241 -19.18 -10.74 56.10
C ASP A 241 -18.10 -9.63 56.15
N LEU A 242 -16.83 -9.98 55.92
CA LEU A 242 -15.70 -9.06 55.88
C LEU A 242 -15.77 -8.14 54.64
N GLU A 243 -16.06 -8.71 53.47
CA GLU A 243 -16.21 -7.98 52.21
C GLU A 243 -17.32 -6.92 52.27
N GLU A 244 -18.47 -7.27 52.87
CA GLU A 244 -19.61 -6.34 53.03
C GLU A 244 -19.27 -5.18 53.97
N CYS A 245 -18.57 -5.45 55.08
CA CYS A 245 -18.14 -4.40 56.02
C CYS A 245 -17.17 -3.41 55.36
N ILE A 246 -16.24 -3.92 54.55
CA ILE A 246 -15.23 -3.10 53.88
C ILE A 246 -15.86 -2.25 52.78
N ASP A 247 -16.86 -2.76 52.06
CA ASP A 247 -17.61 -1.97 51.08
C ASP A 247 -18.36 -0.80 51.69
N LYS A 248 -18.88 -0.99 52.90
CA LYS A 248 -19.51 0.07 53.66
C LYS A 248 -18.50 1.16 54.05
N ALA A 249 -17.31 0.77 54.49
CA ALA A 249 -16.22 1.69 54.83
C ALA A 249 -15.65 2.43 53.59
N GLU A 250 -15.43 1.74 52.47
CA GLU A 250 -14.98 2.35 51.21
C GLU A 250 -16.01 3.34 50.64
N SER A 251 -17.30 3.07 50.81
CA SER A 251 -18.36 4.01 50.39
C SER A 251 -18.36 5.28 51.23
N GLN A 252 -18.06 5.20 52.54
CA GLN A 252 -17.94 6.37 53.42
C GLN A 252 -16.71 7.21 53.05
N LEU A 253 -15.57 6.57 52.77
CA LEU A 253 -14.34 7.23 52.31
C LEU A 253 -14.50 7.87 50.91
N GLY A 254 -15.23 7.22 50.01
CA GLY A 254 -15.47 7.72 48.65
C GLY A 254 -16.29 9.02 48.60
N GLN A 255 -17.22 9.22 49.55
CA GLN A 255 -17.98 10.47 49.67
C GLN A 255 -17.12 11.63 50.18
N TRP A 256 -16.11 11.35 51.01
CA TRP A 256 -15.17 12.35 51.52
C TRP A 256 -14.19 12.85 50.44
N LEU A 257 -13.67 11.95 49.60
CA LEU A 257 -12.78 12.28 48.48
C LEU A 257 -13.40 13.27 47.48
N GLU A 258 -14.72 13.21 47.25
CA GLU A 258 -15.43 14.16 46.36
C GLU A 258 -15.61 15.57 46.94
N ILE A 259 -15.40 15.74 48.26
CA ILE A 259 -15.44 17.04 48.94
C ILE A 259 -14.07 17.73 48.89
N VAL A 260 -12.99 16.96 49.06
CA VAL A 260 -11.59 17.46 49.01
C VAL A 260 -11.20 17.89 47.59
N ASP A 261 -11.62 17.13 46.57
CA ASP A 261 -11.35 17.43 45.15
C ASP A 261 -11.95 18.77 44.68
N ARG A 262 -12.98 19.27 45.40
CA ARG A 262 -13.61 20.58 45.12
C ARG A 262 -12.87 21.78 45.71
N GLN A 263 -12.00 21.60 46.71
CA GLN A 263 -11.25 22.71 47.32
C GLN A 263 -9.84 22.91 46.71
N GLU A 264 -9.18 21.86 46.19
CA GLU A 264 -7.84 21.98 45.57
C GLU A 264 -7.85 22.54 44.14
N GLN A 265 -9.00 22.51 43.43
CA GLN A 265 -9.14 22.94 42.02
C GLN A 265 -9.02 24.47 41.82
N ARG A 266 -9.02 25.28 42.88
CA ARG A 266 -8.92 26.76 42.78
C ARG A 266 -7.50 27.33 42.81
N GLY A 267 -6.47 26.53 43.12
CA GLY A 267 -5.10 27.03 43.32
C GLY A 267 -4.04 26.56 42.32
N ARG A 268 -4.29 25.51 41.52
CA ARG A 268 -3.27 24.86 40.66
C ARG A 268 -3.31 25.25 39.17
N GLY A 269 -4.02 26.32 38.81
CA GLY A 269 -4.15 26.74 37.40
C GLY A 269 -2.85 27.26 36.76
N GLU A 270 -1.95 27.85 37.55
CA GLU A 270 -0.80 28.60 36.99
C GLU A 270 0.52 27.81 37.00
N ASP A 271 0.66 26.78 37.84
CA ASP A 271 1.87 25.94 37.91
C ASP A 271 1.81 24.73 36.94
N LEU A 272 0.61 24.37 36.47
CA LEU A 272 0.39 23.25 35.54
C LEU A 272 0.90 23.56 34.14
N VAL A 273 0.80 24.81 33.68
CA VAL A 273 1.21 25.20 32.31
C VAL A 273 2.72 25.03 32.12
N LYS A 274 3.54 25.36 33.13
CA LYS A 274 4.99 25.19 33.07
C LYS A 274 5.44 23.73 33.18
N LYS A 275 4.71 22.92 33.95
CA LYS A 275 4.97 21.47 34.04
C LYS A 275 4.53 20.72 32.79
N VAL A 276 3.45 21.16 32.12
CA VAL A 276 2.98 20.58 30.85
C VAL A 276 4.01 20.76 29.74
N ASP A 277 4.67 21.91 29.63
CA ASP A 277 5.75 22.11 28.64
C ASP A 277 6.99 21.26 28.93
N THR A 278 7.27 20.97 30.20
CA THR A 278 8.41 20.12 30.58
C THR A 278 8.09 18.64 30.37
N ILE A 279 6.86 18.23 30.71
CA ILE A 279 6.37 16.86 30.49
C ILE A 279 6.20 16.59 29.00
N LEU A 280 5.76 17.54 28.17
CA LEU A 280 5.65 17.38 26.72
C LEU A 280 7.02 17.08 26.08
N ASN A 281 8.07 17.78 26.50
CA ASN A 281 9.43 17.53 26.01
C ASN A 281 9.99 16.16 26.47
N GLU A 282 9.68 15.72 27.69
CA GLU A 282 10.05 14.36 28.13
C GLU A 282 9.18 13.27 27.49
N PHE A 283 7.90 13.55 27.22
CA PHE A 283 6.99 12.63 26.55
C PHE A 283 7.36 12.45 25.08
N GLU A 284 7.81 13.49 24.38
CA GLU A 284 8.39 13.39 23.03
C GLU A 284 9.67 12.54 23.03
N ARG A 285 10.50 12.67 24.07
CA ARG A 285 11.71 11.87 24.22
C ARG A 285 11.40 10.40 24.52
N VAL A 286 10.43 10.14 25.41
CA VAL A 286 10.00 8.79 25.79
C VAL A 286 9.18 8.14 24.67
N MET A 287 8.40 8.88 23.90
CA MET A 287 7.74 8.40 22.67
C MET A 287 8.77 8.04 21.60
N GLY A 288 9.82 8.86 21.42
CA GLY A 288 10.96 8.52 20.58
C GLY A 288 11.67 7.24 21.00
N SER A 289 11.77 6.98 22.30
CA SER A 289 12.36 5.74 22.85
C SER A 289 11.39 4.54 22.89
N LEU A 290 10.07 4.75 22.97
CA LEU A 290 9.06 3.69 22.91
C LEU A 290 8.80 3.21 21.46
N ASP A 291 8.99 4.08 20.47
CA ASP A 291 9.00 3.71 19.05
C ASP A 291 10.22 2.87 18.66
N GLU A 292 11.33 2.95 19.42
CA GLU A 292 12.49 2.06 19.29
C GLU A 292 12.31 0.70 20.00
N LEU A 293 11.45 0.61 21.02
CA LEU A 293 11.29 -0.59 21.88
C LEU A 293 10.02 -1.43 21.59
N HIS A 294 8.99 -0.88 20.94
CA HIS A 294 7.94 -1.69 20.31
C HIS A 294 8.43 -2.13 18.94
N GLY A 295 8.68 -3.44 18.78
CA GLY A 295 9.33 -4.06 17.63
C GLY A 295 9.08 -3.34 16.31
N LYS A 296 10.16 -2.91 15.66
CA LYS A 296 10.20 -2.21 14.36
C LYS A 296 8.93 -2.45 13.55
N PHE A 297 8.05 -1.45 13.51
CA PHE A 297 6.92 -1.45 12.60
C PHE A 297 7.45 -1.56 11.18
N ASP A 298 7.33 -2.75 10.59
CA ASP A 298 7.77 -2.99 9.23
C ASP A 298 6.74 -2.42 8.24
N LEU A 299 6.81 -1.10 8.04
CA LEU A 299 6.11 -0.40 6.96
C LEU A 299 6.96 -0.35 5.69
N SER A 300 8.06 -1.13 5.60
CA SER A 300 8.94 -1.16 4.41
C SER A 300 8.17 -1.50 3.13
N GLY A 301 7.08 -2.26 3.27
CA GLY A 301 6.17 -2.55 2.16
C GLY A 301 5.46 -1.32 1.59
N LEU A 302 5.15 -0.28 2.38
CA LEU A 302 4.42 0.92 1.91
C LEU A 302 5.36 1.95 1.26
N LYS A 303 5.64 1.79 -0.04
CA LYS A 303 6.31 2.83 -0.83
C LYS A 303 5.41 4.06 -0.96
N THR A 304 5.89 5.22 -0.48
CA THR A 304 5.15 6.50 -0.46
C THR A 304 5.85 7.59 -1.27
N ALA A 305 5.10 8.54 -1.80
CA ALA A 305 5.62 9.76 -2.40
C ALA A 305 5.75 10.85 -1.32
N GLN A 306 6.92 10.97 -0.68
CA GLN A 306 7.13 11.92 0.42
C GLN A 306 6.90 13.38 -0.01
N GLU A 307 7.25 13.72 -1.25
CA GLU A 307 7.06 15.06 -1.82
C GLU A 307 5.62 15.39 -2.20
N ALA A 308 4.67 14.45 -2.08
CA ALA A 308 3.27 14.69 -2.41
C ALA A 308 2.49 15.39 -1.28
N ARG A 309 3.07 15.51 -0.07
CA ARG A 309 2.42 16.20 1.05
C ARG A 309 2.38 17.71 0.81
N TYR A 310 1.34 18.38 1.30
CA TYR A 310 1.19 19.83 1.15
C TYR A 310 2.34 20.64 1.77
N ASN A 311 3.00 20.09 2.80
CA ASN A 311 4.09 20.69 3.58
C ASN A 311 5.48 20.08 3.32
N ALA A 312 5.63 19.18 2.35
CA ALA A 312 6.94 18.63 1.99
C ALA A 312 7.81 19.75 1.41
N TYR A 313 9.05 19.93 1.90
CA TYR A 313 9.99 20.99 1.49
C TYR A 313 10.71 20.64 0.17
N THR A 314 10.43 21.37 -0.91
CA THR A 314 10.91 21.13 -2.29
C THR A 314 11.52 22.39 -2.91
N GLY A 315 11.96 23.36 -2.11
CA GLY A 315 12.69 24.55 -2.60
C GLY A 315 11.88 25.56 -3.44
N GLU A 316 10.59 25.30 -3.72
CA GLU A 316 9.68 26.30 -4.27
C GLU A 316 9.27 27.30 -3.17
N GLU A 317 9.24 28.60 -3.47
CA GLU A 317 8.61 29.57 -2.57
C GLU A 317 7.12 29.21 -2.40
N TYR A 318 6.78 28.55 -1.28
CA TYR A 318 5.41 28.15 -0.94
C TYR A 318 4.52 29.39 -0.85
N GLN A 319 3.66 29.57 -1.84
CA GLN A 319 2.66 30.64 -1.83
C GLN A 319 1.29 30.05 -1.47
N GLU A 320 0.85 30.34 -0.25
CA GLU A 320 -0.55 30.31 0.17
C GLU A 320 -1.27 31.56 -0.35
N CYS A 321 -2.59 31.60 -0.26
CA CYS A 321 -3.35 32.82 -0.53
C CYS A 321 -2.86 33.91 0.41
N LEU A 322 -2.56 35.09 -0.15
CA LEU A 322 -2.18 36.26 0.63
C LEU A 322 -3.37 36.72 1.50
N PRO A 323 -3.11 37.39 2.62
CA PRO A 323 -4.17 38.04 3.38
C PRO A 323 -5.05 38.89 2.47
N GLU A 324 -6.37 38.86 2.70
CA GLU A 324 -7.37 39.59 1.91
C GLU A 324 -7.63 39.07 0.47
N THR A 325 -6.94 38.02 0.01
CA THR A 325 -7.23 37.39 -1.30
C THR A 325 -8.14 36.16 -1.16
N ARG A 326 -9.01 35.92 -2.16
CA ARG A 326 -9.90 34.74 -2.24
C ARG A 326 -10.79 34.54 -1.00
N VAL A 327 -11.15 35.61 -0.31
CA VAL A 327 -11.78 35.57 1.02
C VAL A 327 -13.11 34.84 1.01
N GLU A 328 -13.99 35.15 0.05
CA GLU A 328 -15.32 34.53 -0.05
C GLU A 328 -15.23 33.04 -0.43
N LEU A 329 -14.40 32.72 -1.43
CA LEU A 329 -14.11 31.34 -1.83
C LEU A 329 -13.61 30.50 -0.64
N LEU A 330 -12.64 31.02 0.12
CA LEU A 330 -12.11 30.30 1.28
C LEU A 330 -13.14 30.15 2.39
N LYS A 331 -14.09 31.09 2.56
CA LYS A 331 -15.20 30.94 3.50
C LYS A 331 -16.15 29.81 3.09
N GLU A 332 -16.49 29.72 1.80
CA GLU A 332 -17.34 28.65 1.27
C GLU A 332 -16.69 27.28 1.45
N ILE A 333 -15.40 27.13 1.13
CA ILE A 333 -14.68 25.86 1.31
C ILE A 333 -14.62 25.47 2.80
N LYS A 334 -14.45 26.45 3.71
CA LYS A 334 -14.46 26.19 5.15
C LYS A 334 -15.84 25.75 5.66
N LEU A 335 -16.90 26.36 5.14
CA LEU A 335 -18.28 25.96 5.43
C LEU A 335 -18.50 24.51 4.97
N TRP A 336 -18.13 24.21 3.73
CA TRP A 336 -18.17 22.86 3.18
C TRP A 336 -17.37 21.87 4.03
N ALA A 337 -16.16 22.20 4.49
CA ALA A 337 -15.34 21.25 5.23
C ALA A 337 -15.89 20.91 6.63
N THR A 338 -16.69 21.78 7.23
CA THR A 338 -17.14 21.66 8.63
C THR A 338 -18.61 21.26 8.78
N ASP A 339 -19.44 21.55 7.79
CA ASP A 339 -20.88 21.26 7.83
C ASP A 339 -21.17 19.78 7.48
N PRO A 340 -21.66 18.96 8.43
CA PRO A 340 -21.88 17.52 8.27
C PRO A 340 -22.88 17.17 7.16
N ASP A 341 -23.78 18.08 6.77
CA ASP A 341 -24.84 17.86 5.79
C ASP A 341 -24.39 18.13 4.34
N GLN A 342 -23.20 18.71 4.14
CA GLN A 342 -22.64 18.97 2.82
C GLN A 342 -22.11 17.70 2.13
N LYS A 343 -21.88 17.80 0.81
CA LYS A 343 -21.47 16.64 0.00
C LYS A 343 -20.06 16.17 0.38
N ALA A 344 -19.79 14.88 0.20
CA ALA A 344 -18.49 14.30 0.55
C ALA A 344 -17.34 14.76 -0.36
N THR A 345 -17.64 15.28 -1.55
CA THR A 345 -16.63 15.70 -2.53
C THR A 345 -16.83 17.17 -2.93
N PHE A 346 -15.74 17.91 -3.00
CA PHE A 346 -15.71 19.29 -3.48
C PHE A 346 -14.68 19.40 -4.61
N TRP A 347 -15.09 19.97 -5.74
CA TRP A 347 -14.27 20.14 -6.92
C TRP A 347 -14.05 21.61 -7.23
N LEU A 348 -12.80 22.06 -7.09
CA LEU A 348 -12.36 23.39 -7.49
C LEU A 348 -11.75 23.32 -8.89
N GLN A 349 -12.49 23.83 -9.86
CA GLN A 349 -12.13 23.86 -11.27
C GLN A 349 -11.52 25.20 -11.65
N GLY A 350 -10.56 25.21 -12.59
CA GLY A 350 -10.05 26.45 -13.17
C GLY A 350 -9.02 26.24 -14.27
N MET A 351 -8.90 27.22 -15.16
CA MET A 351 -7.85 27.23 -16.20
C MET A 351 -6.44 27.27 -15.57
N ALA A 352 -5.43 27.03 -16.40
CA ALA A 352 -4.04 27.08 -15.98
C ALA A 352 -3.70 28.48 -15.42
N GLY A 353 -3.00 28.54 -14.28
CA GLY A 353 -2.60 29.82 -13.69
C GLY A 353 -3.66 30.63 -12.93
N THR A 354 -4.85 30.08 -12.68
CA THR A 354 -5.92 30.72 -11.88
C THR A 354 -5.71 30.67 -10.36
N GLY A 355 -4.72 29.92 -9.87
CA GLY A 355 -4.38 29.83 -8.44
C GLY A 355 -4.94 28.60 -7.69
N LYS A 356 -5.40 27.56 -8.39
CA LYS A 356 -5.93 26.31 -7.80
C LYS A 356 -5.03 25.72 -6.70
N SER A 357 -3.75 25.49 -7.01
CA SER A 357 -2.79 24.90 -6.07
C SER A 357 -2.47 25.78 -4.87
N THR A 358 -2.57 27.10 -5.02
CA THR A 358 -2.44 28.07 -3.93
C THR A 358 -3.63 27.97 -2.98
N VAL A 359 -4.85 27.85 -3.51
CA VAL A 359 -6.07 27.64 -2.72
C VAL A 359 -6.02 26.30 -1.98
N SER A 360 -5.73 25.19 -2.67
CA SER A 360 -5.67 23.85 -2.04
C SER A 360 -4.64 23.75 -0.93
N ARG A 361 -3.46 24.39 -1.09
CA ARG A 361 -2.42 24.42 -0.06
C ARG A 361 -2.84 25.25 1.16
N THR A 362 -3.52 26.38 0.93
CA THR A 362 -4.12 27.20 2.01
C THR A 362 -5.18 26.41 2.78
N VAL A 363 -6.03 25.69 2.06
CA VAL A 363 -7.08 24.82 2.63
C VAL A 363 -6.44 23.67 3.43
N ALA A 364 -5.45 22.98 2.87
CA ALA A 364 -4.74 21.89 3.56
C ALA A 364 -4.09 22.37 4.87
N ARG A 365 -3.42 23.53 4.86
CA ARG A 365 -2.80 24.09 6.07
C ARG A 365 -3.82 24.48 7.12
N TRP A 366 -4.95 25.06 6.69
CA TRP A 366 -6.03 25.38 7.62
C TRP A 366 -6.63 24.10 8.22
N LEU A 367 -6.94 23.09 7.42
CA LEU A 367 -7.44 21.78 7.88
C LEU A 367 -6.46 21.12 8.87
N ASP A 368 -5.16 21.24 8.62
CA ASP A 368 -4.12 20.68 9.50
C ASP A 368 -4.10 21.36 10.87
N LYS A 369 -4.23 22.70 10.89
CA LYS A 369 -4.31 23.51 12.12
C LYS A 369 -5.58 23.21 12.92
N GLU A 370 -6.72 23.00 12.26
CA GLU A 370 -7.98 22.63 12.91
C GLU A 370 -8.05 21.14 13.29
N GLY A 371 -7.05 20.34 12.92
CA GLY A 371 -7.02 18.90 13.20
C GLY A 371 -7.99 18.07 12.34
N LEU A 372 -8.48 18.63 11.22
CA LEU A 372 -9.42 17.99 10.29
C LEU A 372 -8.74 17.31 9.10
N LEU A 373 -7.44 17.57 8.84
CA LEU A 373 -6.73 17.00 7.70
C LEU A 373 -6.44 15.50 7.91
N GLY A 374 -7.05 14.65 7.08
CA GLY A 374 -6.75 13.22 7.03
C GLY A 374 -5.48 12.91 6.22
N GLY A 375 -5.20 13.70 5.18
CA GLY A 375 -4.01 13.55 4.36
C GLY A 375 -4.05 14.44 3.14
N SER A 376 -2.91 14.55 2.45
CA SER A 376 -2.79 15.35 1.23
C SER A 376 -1.97 14.64 0.16
N PHE A 377 -2.34 14.84 -1.10
CA PHE A 377 -1.57 14.37 -2.24
C PHE A 377 -1.62 15.42 -3.37
N PHE A 378 -0.47 15.99 -3.68
CA PHE A 378 -0.32 17.00 -4.72
C PHE A 378 0.31 16.34 -5.94
N PHE A 379 -0.48 16.14 -7.01
CA PHE A 379 0.05 15.63 -8.27
C PHE A 379 1.06 16.63 -8.87
N LYS A 380 1.98 16.11 -9.67
CA LYS A 380 2.92 16.93 -10.43
C LYS A 380 3.35 16.23 -11.70
N LYS A 381 3.09 16.84 -12.85
CA LYS A 381 3.44 16.27 -14.14
C LYS A 381 4.96 16.13 -14.26
N ASN A 382 5.42 14.96 -14.69
CA ASN A 382 6.82 14.54 -14.78
C ASN A 382 7.53 14.39 -13.41
N GLY A 383 6.85 14.47 -12.26
CA GLY A 383 7.50 14.12 -10.99
C GLY A 383 7.73 12.61 -10.88
N THR A 384 8.91 12.18 -10.41
CA THR A 384 9.32 10.76 -10.33
C THR A 384 8.29 9.84 -9.66
N ASP A 385 7.59 10.34 -8.64
CA ASP A 385 6.61 9.58 -7.85
C ASP A 385 5.24 10.29 -7.71
N ARG A 386 5.02 11.37 -8.47
CA ARG A 386 3.85 12.27 -8.34
C ARG A 386 3.07 12.48 -9.64
N ASP A 387 3.56 11.90 -10.74
CA ASP A 387 2.96 12.02 -12.07
C ASP A 387 1.92 10.94 -12.37
N ASN A 388 1.73 9.96 -11.48
CA ASN A 388 0.73 8.91 -11.56
C ASN A 388 0.14 8.62 -10.17
N ALA A 389 -0.95 7.85 -10.12
CA ALA A 389 -1.66 7.62 -8.86
C ALA A 389 -1.17 6.38 -8.10
N LYS A 390 -0.19 5.62 -8.60
CA LYS A 390 0.25 4.33 -8.02
C LYS A 390 0.59 4.40 -6.53
N ARG A 391 1.06 5.55 -6.04
CA ARG A 391 1.43 5.79 -4.62
C ARG A 391 0.44 6.67 -3.87
N LEU A 392 -0.70 7.01 -4.47
CA LEU A 392 -1.70 7.89 -3.87
C LEU A 392 -2.19 7.34 -2.54
N PHE A 393 -2.74 6.13 -2.54
CA PHE A 393 -3.37 5.56 -1.35
C PHE A 393 -2.35 5.05 -0.32
N THR A 394 -1.19 4.57 -0.73
CA THR A 394 -0.10 4.24 0.21
C THR A 394 0.39 5.47 0.96
N THR A 395 0.49 6.62 0.27
CA THR A 395 0.91 7.89 0.84
C THR A 395 -0.16 8.50 1.75
N LEU A 396 -1.43 8.44 1.35
CA LEU A 396 -2.56 8.87 2.18
C LEU A 396 -2.72 7.98 3.42
N THR A 397 -2.57 6.65 3.28
CA THR A 397 -2.63 5.71 4.40
C THR A 397 -1.55 6.00 5.43
N LYS A 398 -0.31 6.25 4.98
CA LYS A 398 0.79 6.63 5.88
C LYS A 398 0.49 7.93 6.64
N GLN A 399 -0.06 8.94 5.96
CA GLN A 399 -0.49 10.19 6.60
C GLN A 399 -1.65 9.97 7.59
N MET A 400 -2.63 9.13 7.23
CA MET A 400 -3.74 8.82 8.13
C MET A 400 -3.29 8.01 9.35
N LEU A 401 -2.26 7.16 9.24
CA LEU A 401 -1.68 6.42 10.38
C LEU A 401 -1.00 7.33 11.41
N GLU A 402 -0.45 8.47 10.97
CA GLU A 402 0.09 9.50 11.86
C GLU A 402 -1.02 10.17 12.67
N ARG A 403 -2.20 10.35 12.07
CA ARG A 403 -3.37 10.98 12.71
C ARG A 403 -4.24 10.02 13.51
N LEU A 404 -4.39 8.79 13.05
CA LEU A 404 -5.22 7.74 13.66
C LEU A 404 -4.34 6.51 13.96
N PRO A 405 -3.62 6.49 15.10
CA PRO A 405 -2.78 5.35 15.49
C PRO A 405 -3.55 4.02 15.57
N HIS A 406 -4.86 4.07 15.80
CA HIS A 406 -5.74 2.90 15.80
C HIS A 406 -5.87 2.19 14.44
N LEU A 407 -5.47 2.85 13.33
CA LEU A 407 -5.38 2.20 12.01
C LEU A 407 -4.17 1.26 11.88
N ARG A 408 -3.19 1.34 12.79
CA ARG A 408 -1.92 0.59 12.68
C ARG A 408 -2.13 -0.91 12.60
N GLU A 409 -2.91 -1.49 13.52
CA GLU A 409 -3.15 -2.94 13.53
C GLU A 409 -3.98 -3.41 12.30
N PRO A 410 -5.11 -2.77 11.93
CA PRO A 410 -5.85 -3.13 10.71
C PRO A 410 -5.02 -3.02 9.42
N VAL A 411 -4.23 -1.96 9.26
CA VAL A 411 -3.40 -1.74 8.07
C VAL A 411 -2.23 -2.73 8.03
N GLN A 412 -1.59 -2.99 9.17
CA GLN A 412 -0.52 -3.99 9.24
C GLN A 412 -1.05 -5.40 8.93
N LYS A 413 -2.26 -5.71 9.40
CA LYS A 413 -2.94 -6.96 9.05
C LYS A 413 -3.17 -7.06 7.53
N ALA A 414 -3.66 -5.98 6.91
CA ALA A 414 -3.82 -5.92 5.45
C ALA A 414 -2.49 -6.17 4.72
N ILE A 415 -1.40 -5.51 5.13
CA ILE A 415 -0.07 -5.69 4.53
C ILE A 415 0.45 -7.13 4.69
N LYS A 416 0.28 -7.74 5.87
CA LYS A 416 0.78 -9.11 6.16
C LYS A 416 -0.01 -10.20 5.44
N GLU A 417 -1.33 -10.04 5.33
CA GLU A 417 -2.20 -11.02 4.69
C GLU A 417 -2.03 -10.99 3.16
N THR A 418 -1.39 -9.97 2.60
CA THR A 418 -1.17 -9.89 1.15
C THR A 418 0.14 -9.12 0.81
N PRO A 419 1.32 -9.76 0.96
CA PRO A 419 2.63 -9.10 0.79
C PRO A 419 2.90 -8.50 -0.61
N ALA A 420 2.15 -8.95 -1.64
CA ALA A 420 2.21 -8.43 -3.00
C ALA A 420 1.50 -7.06 -3.20
N ILE A 421 0.88 -6.48 -2.16
CA ILE A 421 -0.07 -5.34 -2.25
C ILE A 421 0.50 -4.07 -2.90
N VAL A 422 1.77 -3.72 -2.72
CA VAL A 422 2.12 -2.28 -2.85
C VAL A 422 2.66 -1.87 -4.23
N GLU A 423 3.27 -2.76 -5.01
CA GLU A 423 3.86 -2.37 -6.31
C GLU A 423 3.07 -2.83 -7.54
N GLY A 424 2.22 -3.85 -7.41
CA GLY A 424 1.45 -4.41 -8.53
C GLY A 424 -0.07 -4.22 -8.48
N MET A 425 -0.64 -3.75 -7.37
CA MET A 425 -2.10 -3.62 -7.23
C MET A 425 -2.67 -2.40 -7.93
N ARG A 426 -3.92 -2.55 -8.38
CA ARG A 426 -4.71 -1.46 -8.95
C ARG A 426 -5.14 -0.48 -7.89
N LEU A 427 -5.41 0.74 -8.34
CA LEU A 427 -5.74 1.85 -7.46
C LEU A 427 -6.97 1.58 -6.57
N GLN A 428 -8.00 0.91 -7.08
CA GLN A 428 -9.20 0.59 -6.29
C GLN A 428 -8.93 -0.45 -5.19
N GLU A 429 -8.06 -1.43 -5.45
CA GLU A 429 -7.67 -2.45 -4.46
C GLU A 429 -6.86 -1.81 -3.33
N GLN A 430 -5.90 -0.94 -3.68
CA GLN A 430 -5.15 -0.16 -2.69
C GLN A 430 -6.08 0.67 -1.80
N PHE A 431 -7.07 1.36 -2.38
CA PHE A 431 -8.08 2.09 -1.62
C PHE A 431 -8.85 1.17 -0.66
N ASN A 432 -9.31 0.04 -1.17
CA ASN A 432 -10.16 -0.88 -0.42
C ASN A 432 -9.43 -1.51 0.77
N GLU A 433 -8.23 -2.04 0.56
CA GLU A 433 -7.48 -2.74 1.60
C GLU A 433 -6.76 -1.80 2.58
N LEU A 434 -6.21 -0.68 2.10
CA LEU A 434 -5.39 0.21 2.93
C LEU A 434 -6.18 1.32 3.63
N LEU A 435 -7.29 1.78 3.04
CA LEU A 435 -8.10 2.86 3.61
C LEU A 435 -9.52 2.41 3.97
N PHE A 436 -10.31 1.95 3.01
CA PHE A 436 -11.76 1.76 3.21
C PHE A 436 -12.07 0.69 4.27
N LYS A 437 -11.57 -0.55 4.11
CA LYS A 437 -11.80 -1.64 5.08
C LYS A 437 -11.24 -1.30 6.48
N PRO A 438 -10.01 -0.77 6.62
CA PRO A 438 -9.50 -0.31 7.91
C PRO A 438 -10.38 0.75 8.57
N LEU A 439 -10.82 1.78 7.83
CA LEU A 439 -11.69 2.85 8.35
C LEU A 439 -13.09 2.33 8.70
N GLN A 440 -13.63 1.39 7.93
CA GLN A 440 -14.95 0.80 8.17
C GLN A 440 -14.97 -0.07 9.45
N ARG A 441 -13.89 -0.79 9.73
CA ARG A 441 -13.73 -1.64 10.93
C ARG A 441 -13.43 -0.86 12.19
N LEU A 442 -13.08 0.42 12.07
CA LEU A 442 -12.61 1.22 13.17
C LEU A 442 -13.74 1.60 14.12
N ASN A 443 -13.59 1.24 15.40
CA ASN A 443 -14.53 1.59 16.45
C ASN A 443 -13.86 2.51 17.47
N LEU A 444 -14.01 3.82 17.27
CA LEU A 444 -13.44 4.85 18.15
C LEU A 444 -14.29 5.12 19.41
N GLY A 445 -15.44 4.44 19.58
CA GLY A 445 -16.35 4.69 20.71
C GLY A 445 -17.00 6.08 20.71
N LEU A 446 -16.93 6.81 19.59
CA LEU A 446 -17.47 8.17 19.45
C LEU A 446 -19.00 8.16 19.28
N THR A 447 -19.66 9.15 19.90
CA THR A 447 -21.10 9.40 19.79
C THR A 447 -21.49 10.08 18.47
N SER A 448 -20.56 10.79 17.84
CA SER A 448 -20.69 11.44 16.53
C SER A 448 -19.58 10.99 15.58
N PRO A 449 -19.81 11.00 14.26
CA PRO A 449 -18.79 10.60 13.30
C PRO A 449 -17.61 11.60 13.31
N LEU A 450 -16.39 11.08 13.22
CA LEU A 450 -15.19 11.91 13.07
C LEU A 450 -15.10 12.41 11.63
N VAL A 451 -15.07 13.72 11.43
CA VAL A 451 -14.89 14.32 10.09
C VAL A 451 -13.40 14.41 9.78
N LEU A 452 -12.99 13.89 8.62
CA LEU A 452 -11.64 14.03 8.09
C LEU A 452 -11.71 14.48 6.64
N VAL A 453 -10.81 15.35 6.23
CA VAL A 453 -10.74 15.88 4.86
C VAL A 453 -9.41 15.47 4.23
N VAL A 454 -9.48 14.90 3.03
CA VAL A 454 -8.33 14.61 2.18
C VAL A 454 -8.24 15.68 1.10
N VAL A 455 -7.04 16.22 0.88
CA VAL A 455 -6.79 17.24 -0.15
C VAL A 455 -6.02 16.62 -1.31
N ILE A 456 -6.60 16.65 -2.51
CA ILE A 456 -6.00 16.20 -3.77
C ILE A 456 -5.82 17.40 -4.68
N ASP A 457 -4.57 17.75 -4.99
CA ASP A 457 -4.26 18.88 -5.85
C ASP A 457 -3.83 18.44 -7.25
N ALA A 458 -4.24 19.21 -8.26
CA ALA A 458 -3.84 19.07 -9.66
C ALA A 458 -4.10 17.68 -10.25
N LEU A 459 -5.29 17.11 -10.03
CA LEU A 459 -5.63 15.75 -10.48
C LEU A 459 -5.43 15.54 -12.00
N ASP A 460 -5.56 16.59 -12.80
CA ASP A 460 -5.29 16.59 -14.24
C ASP A 460 -3.80 16.42 -14.61
N GLU A 461 -2.88 16.58 -13.66
CA GLU A 461 -1.45 16.32 -13.87
C GLU A 461 -1.06 14.85 -13.76
N CYS A 462 -2.03 13.97 -13.45
CA CYS A 462 -1.84 12.52 -13.52
C CYS A 462 -1.74 12.07 -15.00
N GLN A 463 -0.58 11.54 -15.39
CA GLN A 463 -0.25 11.13 -16.76
C GLN A 463 -1.09 9.98 -17.28
N VAL A 464 -1.64 9.14 -16.39
CA VAL A 464 -2.44 7.97 -16.73
C VAL A 464 -3.92 8.31 -16.56
N PRO A 465 -4.69 8.53 -17.65
CA PRO A 465 -6.12 8.86 -17.57
C PRO A 465 -6.96 7.78 -16.86
N GLU A 466 -6.53 6.51 -16.97
CA GLU A 466 -7.16 5.36 -16.34
C GLU A 466 -7.08 5.45 -14.81
N ASP A 467 -5.95 5.91 -14.27
CA ASP A 467 -5.74 6.12 -12.83
C ASP A 467 -6.69 7.19 -12.28
N ILE A 468 -6.91 8.29 -13.03
CA ILE A 468 -7.87 9.34 -12.65
C ILE A 468 -9.28 8.75 -12.54
N LYS A 469 -9.68 7.96 -13.54
CA LYS A 469 -10.99 7.29 -13.55
C LYS A 469 -11.10 6.29 -12.40
N ALA A 470 -10.04 5.51 -12.15
CA ALA A 470 -9.99 4.55 -11.06
C ALA A 470 -10.16 5.23 -9.70
N PHE A 471 -9.40 6.32 -9.45
CA PHE A 471 -9.51 7.12 -8.24
C PHE A 471 -10.94 7.63 -8.03
N LEU A 472 -11.50 8.33 -9.02
CA LEU A 472 -12.82 8.93 -8.91
C LEU A 472 -13.93 7.89 -8.71
N SER A 473 -13.77 6.68 -9.27
CA SER A 473 -14.71 5.57 -9.07
C SER A 473 -14.77 5.03 -7.63
N THR A 474 -13.76 5.32 -6.79
CA THR A 474 -13.75 4.91 -5.38
C THR A 474 -14.54 5.84 -4.46
N LEU A 475 -14.68 7.13 -4.83
CA LEU A 475 -15.27 8.16 -3.98
C LEU A 475 -16.71 7.86 -3.52
N PRO A 476 -17.61 7.27 -4.34
CA PRO A 476 -18.96 6.94 -3.89
C PRO A 476 -19.00 5.98 -2.69
N GLN A 477 -17.96 5.14 -2.52
CA GLN A 477 -17.89 4.18 -1.41
C GLN A 477 -17.68 4.88 -0.06
N LEU A 478 -17.12 6.09 -0.03
CA LEU A 478 -16.91 6.86 1.20
C LEU A 478 -18.20 7.15 1.96
N ASN A 479 -19.33 7.25 1.25
CA ASN A 479 -20.66 7.44 1.84
C ASN A 479 -21.13 6.24 2.69
N GLN A 480 -20.45 5.09 2.60
CA GLN A 480 -20.78 3.89 3.37
C GLN A 480 -20.12 3.89 4.77
N LEU A 481 -19.19 4.80 5.04
CA LEU A 481 -18.52 4.91 6.33
C LEU A 481 -19.44 5.56 7.37
N LYS A 482 -19.83 4.80 8.40
CA LYS A 482 -20.79 5.26 9.42
C LYS A 482 -20.17 6.05 10.58
N ARG A 483 -18.89 5.79 10.89
CA ARG A 483 -18.20 6.31 12.09
C ARG A 483 -17.17 7.39 11.77
N ILE A 484 -16.72 7.46 10.52
CA ILE A 484 -15.77 8.44 10.02
C ILE A 484 -16.39 9.01 8.76
N GLN A 485 -16.54 10.33 8.70
CA GLN A 485 -17.00 11.03 7.50
C GLN A 485 -15.76 11.55 6.76
N LEU A 486 -15.26 10.73 5.83
CA LEU A 486 -14.11 11.11 5.01
C LEU A 486 -14.57 11.93 3.81
N ARG A 487 -14.09 13.16 3.71
CA ARG A 487 -14.37 14.11 2.62
C ARG A 487 -13.15 14.29 1.74
N VAL A 488 -13.36 14.67 0.48
CA VAL A 488 -12.28 14.84 -0.50
C VAL A 488 -12.43 16.18 -1.21
N PHE A 489 -11.40 17.03 -1.07
CA PHE A 489 -11.26 18.29 -1.78
C PHE A 489 -10.32 18.07 -2.97
N ILE A 490 -10.81 18.33 -4.19
CA ILE A 490 -10.12 18.05 -5.45
C ILE A 490 -9.91 19.36 -6.21
N THR A 491 -8.71 19.59 -6.73
CA THR A 491 -8.49 20.64 -7.73
C THR A 491 -8.08 20.02 -9.08
N SER A 492 -8.59 20.58 -10.18
CA SER A 492 -8.12 20.21 -11.51
C SER A 492 -8.49 21.22 -12.62
N ARG A 493 -7.92 21.04 -13.81
CA ARG A 493 -8.51 21.54 -15.07
C ARG A 493 -9.73 20.69 -15.48
N PRO A 494 -10.68 21.24 -16.26
CA PRO A 494 -11.82 20.50 -16.80
C PRO A 494 -11.41 19.59 -17.96
N GLU A 495 -10.52 18.64 -17.70
CA GLU A 495 -10.10 17.68 -18.72
C GLU A 495 -11.09 16.51 -18.82
N ILE A 496 -11.18 15.92 -20.02
CA ILE A 496 -12.15 14.86 -20.33
C ILE A 496 -12.14 13.70 -19.31
N PRO A 497 -10.98 13.17 -18.85
CA PRO A 497 -10.94 12.09 -17.88
C PRO A 497 -11.58 12.46 -16.54
N VAL A 498 -11.30 13.67 -16.03
CA VAL A 498 -11.85 14.16 -14.75
C VAL A 498 -13.36 14.36 -14.86
N ILE A 499 -13.80 15.06 -15.91
CA ILE A 499 -15.24 15.31 -16.16
C ILE A 499 -15.99 13.98 -16.27
N ARG A 500 -15.46 13.01 -17.01
CA ARG A 500 -16.11 11.70 -17.17
C ARG A 500 -16.17 10.91 -15.85
N GLY A 501 -15.11 10.93 -15.05
CA GLY A 501 -15.06 10.23 -13.76
C GLY A 501 -16.05 10.81 -12.74
N LEU A 502 -16.14 12.14 -12.66
CA LEU A 502 -17.02 12.84 -11.72
C LEU A 502 -18.52 12.67 -12.02
N ARG A 503 -18.93 12.25 -13.23
CA ARG A 503 -20.35 11.97 -13.56
C ARG A 503 -21.04 10.99 -12.62
N SER A 504 -20.25 10.10 -12.00
CA SER A 504 -20.75 9.07 -11.07
C SER A 504 -20.63 9.47 -9.59
N VAL A 505 -20.14 10.67 -9.31
CA VAL A 505 -19.85 11.19 -7.96
C VAL A 505 -20.78 12.36 -7.66
N ASN A 506 -21.28 12.48 -6.43
CA ASN A 506 -22.02 13.66 -6.01
C ASN A 506 -21.04 14.68 -5.40
N TYR A 507 -20.88 15.85 -6.04
CA TYR A 507 -19.91 16.86 -5.63
C TYR A 507 -20.49 18.29 -5.61
N GLU A 508 -19.84 19.17 -4.85
CA GLU A 508 -19.96 20.63 -4.96
C GLU A 508 -18.89 21.17 -5.91
N GLU A 509 -19.20 22.23 -6.65
CA GLU A 509 -18.33 22.76 -7.71
C GLU A 509 -18.20 24.27 -7.61
N ILE A 510 -16.97 24.76 -7.80
CA ILE A 510 -16.69 26.17 -8.05
C ILE A 510 -15.70 26.29 -9.20
N ILE A 511 -15.99 27.23 -10.12
CA ILE A 511 -15.18 27.52 -11.30
C ILE A 511 -14.44 28.85 -11.11
N LEU A 512 -13.12 28.80 -10.93
CA LEU A 512 -12.30 29.96 -10.57
C LEU A 512 -12.30 31.12 -11.57
N HIS A 513 -12.58 30.85 -12.84
CA HIS A 513 -12.62 31.85 -13.91
C HIS A 513 -14.02 32.44 -14.14
N GLU A 514 -15.04 31.92 -13.44
CA GLU A 514 -16.41 32.47 -13.44
C GLU A 514 -16.67 33.38 -12.23
N ILE A 515 -15.70 33.51 -11.33
CA ILE A 515 -15.73 34.48 -10.23
C ILE A 515 -15.77 35.90 -10.82
N GLU A 516 -16.52 36.80 -10.18
CA GLU A 516 -16.70 38.17 -10.66
C GLU A 516 -15.35 38.87 -10.92
N GLU A 517 -15.21 39.47 -12.10
CA GLU A 517 -13.95 40.11 -12.54
C GLU A 517 -13.48 41.20 -11.57
N SER A 518 -14.41 41.89 -10.91
CA SER A 518 -14.13 42.91 -9.88
C SER A 518 -13.37 42.33 -8.68
N ILE A 519 -13.74 41.11 -8.25
CA ILE A 519 -13.11 40.37 -7.15
C ILE A 519 -11.72 39.90 -7.60
N ILE A 520 -11.60 39.35 -8.81
CA ILE A 520 -10.31 38.91 -9.35
C ILE A 520 -9.32 40.09 -9.46
N LYS A 521 -9.78 41.25 -9.95
CA LYS A 521 -8.98 42.48 -10.02
C LYS A 521 -8.51 42.94 -8.64
N HIS A 522 -9.39 42.89 -7.65
CA HIS A 522 -9.03 43.23 -6.28
C HIS A 522 -7.92 42.31 -5.73
N ASP A 523 -8.09 41.00 -5.88
CA ASP A 523 -7.13 40.01 -5.38
C ASP A 523 -5.76 40.14 -6.11
N ILE A 524 -5.77 40.36 -7.43
CA ILE A 524 -4.54 40.60 -8.22
C ILE A 524 -3.87 41.91 -7.81
N ALA A 525 -4.64 42.96 -7.53
CA ALA A 525 -4.11 44.24 -7.05
C ALA A 525 -3.44 44.08 -5.67
N ALA A 526 -4.07 43.35 -4.74
CA ALA A 526 -3.49 43.03 -3.45
C ALA A 526 -2.17 42.25 -3.61
N PHE A 527 -2.16 41.25 -4.50
CA PHE A 527 -0.95 40.48 -4.82
C PHE A 527 0.19 41.35 -5.36
N PHE A 528 -0.08 42.20 -6.35
CA PHE A 528 0.94 43.12 -6.88
C PHE A 528 1.41 44.10 -5.82
N HIS A 529 0.50 44.63 -4.99
CA HIS A 529 0.86 45.58 -3.94
C HIS A 529 1.87 44.97 -2.97
N GLU A 530 1.63 43.74 -2.50
CA GLU A 530 2.53 43.07 -1.57
C GLU A 530 3.88 42.70 -2.23
N LYS A 531 3.86 42.10 -3.43
CA LYS A 531 5.08 41.65 -4.11
C LYS A 531 5.93 42.81 -4.62
N LEU A 532 5.34 43.83 -5.24
CA LEU A 532 6.09 45.01 -5.70
C LEU A 532 6.58 45.84 -4.52
N LYS A 533 5.86 45.87 -3.39
CA LYS A 533 6.38 46.45 -2.14
C LYS A 533 7.63 45.73 -1.67
N SER A 534 7.63 44.40 -1.67
CA SER A 534 8.83 43.60 -1.34
C SER A 534 10.00 43.93 -2.25
N ILE A 535 9.78 44.00 -3.58
CA ILE A 535 10.83 44.35 -4.55
C ILE A 535 11.33 45.78 -4.32
N ARG A 536 10.42 46.74 -4.08
CA ARG A 536 10.78 48.13 -3.76
C ARG A 536 11.72 48.20 -2.56
N ASP A 537 11.37 47.47 -1.51
CA ASP A 537 12.11 47.47 -0.24
C ASP A 537 13.47 46.76 -0.41
N SER A 538 13.53 45.65 -1.15
CA SER A 538 14.78 44.91 -1.45
C SER A 538 15.78 45.69 -2.30
N TYR A 539 15.31 46.47 -3.28
CA TYR A 539 16.18 47.23 -4.21
C TYR A 539 16.30 48.72 -3.88
N GLY A 540 15.76 49.18 -2.75
CA GLY A 540 15.83 50.58 -2.31
C GLY A 540 15.19 51.58 -3.30
N LEU A 541 14.07 51.19 -3.92
CA LEU A 541 13.38 52.02 -4.92
C LEU A 541 12.57 53.14 -4.25
N GLU A 542 12.10 54.10 -5.05
CA GLU A 542 11.31 55.24 -4.58
C GLU A 542 10.03 54.83 -3.84
N LYS A 543 9.63 55.61 -2.82
CA LYS A 543 8.48 55.31 -1.95
C LYS A 543 7.18 55.05 -2.72
N PHE A 544 6.98 55.74 -3.84
CA PHE A 544 5.79 55.65 -4.68
C PHE A 544 5.93 54.70 -5.87
N TRP A 545 7.07 54.01 -6.04
CA TRP A 545 7.22 53.01 -7.09
C TRP A 545 6.29 51.81 -6.84
N PRO A 546 5.62 51.24 -7.86
CA PRO A 546 5.68 51.55 -9.30
C PRO A 546 4.82 52.74 -9.78
N GLY A 547 3.99 53.31 -8.91
CA GLY A 547 2.98 54.32 -9.22
C GLY A 547 1.59 53.72 -9.44
N GLU A 548 0.52 54.48 -9.18
CA GLU A 548 -0.86 53.98 -9.30
C GLU A 548 -1.24 53.61 -10.74
N GLU A 549 -0.86 54.43 -11.73
CA GLU A 549 -1.14 54.15 -13.15
C GLU A 549 -0.47 52.86 -13.62
N ALA A 550 0.79 52.64 -13.24
CA ALA A 550 1.52 51.43 -13.59
C ALA A 550 0.91 50.20 -12.89
N LEU A 551 0.54 50.32 -11.62
CA LEU A 551 -0.13 49.24 -10.89
C LEU A 551 -1.47 48.86 -11.55
N LEU A 552 -2.27 49.86 -11.92
CA LEU A 552 -3.58 49.65 -12.53
C LEU A 552 -3.46 49.02 -13.94
N ALA A 553 -2.44 49.43 -14.71
CA ALA A 553 -2.09 48.78 -15.97
C ALA A 553 -1.69 47.31 -15.77
N LEU A 554 -0.83 47.00 -14.79
CA LEU A 554 -0.43 45.63 -14.48
C LEU A 554 -1.60 44.75 -14.06
N VAL A 555 -2.51 45.27 -13.22
CA VAL A 555 -3.73 44.56 -12.80
C VAL A 555 -4.61 44.23 -14.00
N ASN A 556 -4.83 45.19 -14.89
CA ASN A 556 -5.62 44.98 -16.10
C ASN A 556 -4.96 43.97 -17.06
N MET A 557 -3.63 44.00 -17.20
CA MET A 557 -2.89 43.04 -18.03
C MET A 557 -2.94 41.62 -17.46
N ALA A 558 -2.93 41.48 -16.13
CA ALA A 558 -2.89 40.17 -15.47
C ALA A 558 -4.27 39.57 -15.25
N THR A 559 -5.37 40.31 -15.36
CA THR A 559 -6.72 39.78 -15.15
C THR A 559 -7.16 38.90 -16.33
N PRO A 560 -7.62 37.64 -16.13
CA PRO A 560 -7.93 36.98 -14.85
C PRO A 560 -6.83 36.02 -14.31
N LEU A 561 -5.63 36.03 -14.89
CA LEU A 561 -4.56 35.05 -14.65
C LEU A 561 -3.54 35.49 -13.58
N PHE A 562 -3.62 34.89 -12.39
CA PHE A 562 -2.62 35.09 -11.32
C PHE A 562 -1.20 34.71 -11.72
N ILE A 563 -1.04 33.69 -12.57
CA ILE A 563 0.28 33.32 -13.08
C ILE A 563 0.95 34.45 -13.85
N TYR A 564 0.17 35.27 -14.55
CA TYR A 564 0.67 36.42 -15.30
C TYR A 564 1.27 37.43 -14.33
N ALA A 565 0.55 37.75 -13.25
CA ALA A 565 1.03 38.63 -12.18
C ALA A 565 2.28 38.09 -11.48
N ALA A 566 2.29 36.80 -11.13
CA ALA A 566 3.42 36.15 -10.48
C ALA A 566 4.68 36.14 -11.38
N THR A 567 4.51 35.84 -12.67
CA THR A 567 5.61 35.83 -13.65
C THR A 567 6.17 37.23 -13.87
N ILE A 568 5.33 38.27 -13.92
CA ILE A 568 5.79 39.67 -13.96
C ILE A 568 6.60 40.00 -12.70
N CYS A 569 6.09 39.68 -11.51
CA CYS A 569 6.80 39.99 -10.27
C CYS A 569 8.18 39.33 -10.26
N ARG A 570 8.28 38.04 -10.61
CA ARG A 570 9.57 37.33 -10.73
C ARG A 570 10.48 37.90 -11.81
N PHE A 571 9.92 38.34 -12.93
CA PHE A 571 10.70 38.96 -14.00
C PHE A 571 11.27 40.31 -13.56
N VAL A 572 10.48 41.12 -12.86
CA VAL A 572 10.88 42.44 -12.34
C VAL A 572 11.84 42.31 -11.16
N ASP A 573 11.69 41.29 -10.32
CA ASP A 573 12.54 40.96 -9.17
C ASP A 573 13.92 40.42 -9.62
N SER A 574 14.75 41.33 -10.13
CA SER A 574 16.06 41.03 -10.73
C SER A 574 16.94 42.28 -10.75
N GLU A 575 18.17 42.18 -11.28
CA GLU A 575 19.18 43.26 -11.25
C GLU A 575 18.70 44.64 -11.78
N LEU A 576 17.66 44.71 -12.63
CA LEU A 576 17.18 45.99 -13.21
C LEU A 576 15.63 46.15 -13.18
N PRO A 577 15.00 46.30 -11.99
CA PRO A 577 13.52 46.29 -11.87
C PRO A 577 12.82 47.39 -12.67
N ARG A 578 13.38 48.61 -12.69
CA ARG A 578 12.81 49.76 -13.43
C ARG A 578 12.80 49.59 -14.94
N ARG A 579 13.82 48.91 -15.50
CA ARG A 579 13.91 48.67 -16.95
C ARG A 579 12.92 47.59 -17.34
N ARG A 580 12.88 46.49 -16.58
CA ARG A 580 11.99 45.35 -16.85
C ARG A 580 10.52 45.69 -16.68
N LEU A 581 10.17 46.47 -15.65
CA LEU A 581 8.80 46.96 -15.50
C LEU A 581 8.35 47.80 -16.71
N ARG A 582 9.22 48.67 -17.25
CA ARG A 582 8.94 49.42 -18.48
C ARG A 582 8.78 48.51 -19.70
N ALA A 583 9.61 47.47 -19.82
CA ALA A 583 9.49 46.49 -20.91
C ALA A 583 8.14 45.76 -20.88
N VAL A 584 7.68 45.33 -19.70
CA VAL A 584 6.36 44.70 -19.52
C VAL A 584 5.24 45.67 -19.94
N LEU A 585 5.25 46.90 -19.43
CA LEU A 585 4.22 47.91 -19.72
C LEU A 585 4.18 48.36 -21.19
N SER A 586 5.26 48.15 -21.95
CA SER A 586 5.33 48.43 -23.39
C SER A 586 4.77 47.32 -24.29
N THR A 587 4.31 46.20 -23.71
CA THR A 587 3.76 45.06 -24.48
C THR A 587 2.36 45.43 -25.01
N PRO A 588 2.08 45.28 -26.33
CA PRO A 588 0.77 45.63 -26.87
C PRO A 588 -0.33 44.72 -26.31
N SER A 589 -1.40 45.31 -25.77
CA SER A 589 -2.60 44.60 -25.34
C SER A 589 -3.22 43.91 -26.55
N SER A 590 -3.28 42.57 -26.55
CA SER A 590 -3.85 41.75 -27.62
C SER A 590 -5.38 41.92 -27.69
N GLY A 591 -5.82 43.04 -28.25
CA GLY A 591 -7.22 43.28 -28.61
C GLY A 591 -7.53 42.59 -29.94
N GLY A 592 -8.26 41.47 -29.91
CA GLY A 592 -8.81 40.88 -31.14
C GLY A 592 -9.40 39.47 -31.09
N ALA A 593 -9.12 38.66 -30.06
CA ALA A 593 -9.65 37.30 -29.96
C ALA A 593 -10.55 37.16 -28.72
N SER A 594 -11.71 36.51 -28.86
CA SER A 594 -12.63 36.18 -27.76
C SER A 594 -12.51 34.70 -27.41
N GLY A 595 -12.33 34.37 -26.12
CA GLY A 595 -12.32 32.99 -25.60
C GLY A 595 -10.94 32.52 -25.10
N ILE A 596 -10.77 31.20 -24.98
CA ILE A 596 -9.56 30.51 -24.46
C ILE A 596 -8.28 30.96 -25.20
N ASP A 597 -8.39 31.31 -26.49
CA ASP A 597 -7.28 31.80 -27.30
C ASP A 597 -6.71 33.15 -26.81
N GLN A 598 -7.51 33.96 -26.12
CA GLN A 598 -7.07 35.25 -25.59
C GLN A 598 -6.15 35.08 -24.37
N GLU A 599 -6.49 34.18 -23.44
CA GLU A 599 -5.69 33.89 -22.24
C GLU A 599 -4.32 33.31 -22.60
N TYR A 600 -4.29 32.39 -23.56
CA TYR A 600 -3.05 31.83 -24.07
C TYR A 600 -2.21 32.89 -24.81
N ALA A 601 -2.83 33.74 -25.62
CA ALA A 601 -2.15 34.84 -26.31
C ALA A 601 -1.51 35.85 -25.33
N MET A 602 -2.17 36.14 -24.20
CA MET A 602 -1.59 36.98 -23.14
C MET A 602 -0.31 36.34 -22.60
N LEU A 603 -0.36 35.07 -22.16
CA LEU A 603 0.81 34.37 -21.63
C LEU A 603 1.95 34.26 -22.66
N ALA A 604 1.63 33.95 -23.92
CA ALA A 604 2.58 33.91 -25.01
C ALA A 604 3.28 35.26 -25.24
N GLY A 605 2.53 36.37 -25.16
CA GLY A 605 3.09 37.72 -25.21
C GLY A 605 4.04 38.02 -24.07
N LEU A 606 3.70 37.61 -22.84
CA LEU A 606 4.57 37.77 -21.67
C LEU A 606 5.86 36.96 -21.81
N TYR A 607 5.78 35.67 -22.13
CA TYR A 607 6.96 34.83 -22.33
C TYR A 607 7.86 35.37 -23.44
N SER A 608 7.26 35.83 -24.55
CA SER A 608 7.99 36.50 -25.62
C SER A 608 8.74 37.75 -25.13
N SER A 609 8.11 38.57 -24.28
CA SER A 609 8.76 39.76 -23.72
C SER A 609 9.93 39.42 -22.80
N VAL A 610 9.78 38.39 -21.97
CA VAL A 610 10.81 37.89 -21.05
C VAL A 610 12.02 37.38 -21.85
N LEU A 611 11.79 36.54 -22.86
CA LEU A 611 12.86 35.99 -23.70
C LEU A 611 13.54 37.05 -24.57
N LYS A 612 12.78 38.00 -25.12
CA LYS A 612 13.33 39.11 -25.92
C LYS A 612 14.20 40.06 -25.10
N ASP A 613 13.87 40.33 -23.83
CA ASP A 613 14.73 41.17 -22.97
C ASP A 613 16.07 40.48 -22.69
N ILE A 614 16.09 39.16 -22.46
CA ILE A 614 17.33 38.38 -22.24
C ILE A 614 18.28 38.49 -23.44
N VAL A 615 17.70 38.52 -24.63
CA VAL A 615 18.45 38.53 -25.89
C VAL A 615 18.74 39.96 -26.39
N SER A 616 18.06 40.96 -25.86
CA SER A 616 18.19 42.36 -26.28
C SER A 616 19.63 42.88 -26.13
N GLY A 617 20.17 43.45 -27.22
CA GLY A 617 21.51 44.07 -27.22
C GLY A 617 22.69 43.11 -27.41
N LYS A 618 22.45 41.80 -27.63
CA LYS A 618 23.51 40.82 -27.98
C LYS A 618 24.00 41.02 -29.42
N GLN A 619 25.29 40.76 -29.65
CA GLN A 619 25.86 40.75 -31.00
C GLN A 619 25.40 39.52 -31.79
N PRO A 620 25.38 39.53 -33.14
CA PRO A 620 24.86 38.42 -33.95
C PRO A 620 25.48 37.05 -33.64
N LYS A 621 26.78 37.01 -33.30
CA LYS A 621 27.48 35.78 -32.94
C LYS A 621 27.03 35.26 -31.57
N GLU A 622 26.97 36.13 -30.57
CA GLU A 622 26.51 35.80 -29.21
C GLU A 622 25.02 35.41 -29.19
N LEU A 623 24.22 36.04 -30.06
CA LEU A 623 22.82 35.69 -30.28
C LEU A 623 22.72 34.24 -30.78
N LYS A 624 23.48 33.88 -31.81
CA LYS A 624 23.47 32.52 -32.36
C LYS A 624 23.89 31.48 -31.32
N GLU A 625 25.00 31.73 -30.62
CA GLU A 625 25.47 30.84 -29.54
C GLU A 625 24.42 30.69 -28.44
N PHE A 626 23.77 31.80 -28.04
CA PHE A 626 22.67 31.74 -27.07
C PHE A 626 21.50 30.90 -27.56
N MET A 627 21.09 31.06 -28.82
CA MET A 627 19.96 30.31 -29.39
C MET A 627 20.28 28.81 -29.52
N ASP A 628 21.50 28.47 -29.91
CA ASP A 628 21.97 27.09 -30.02
C ASP A 628 21.99 26.42 -28.63
N ASP A 629 22.48 27.11 -27.59
CA ASP A 629 22.44 26.61 -26.21
C ASP A 629 21.01 26.53 -25.67
N PHE A 630 20.17 27.53 -25.97
CA PHE A 630 18.78 27.59 -25.54
C PHE A 630 17.98 26.40 -26.10
N GLN A 631 18.11 26.12 -27.40
CA GLN A 631 17.44 24.99 -28.02
C GLN A 631 17.88 23.65 -27.42
N GLN A 632 19.15 23.51 -27.07
CA GLN A 632 19.68 22.28 -26.46
C GLN A 632 19.20 22.10 -25.02
N ILE A 633 19.37 23.13 -24.18
CA ILE A 633 19.10 23.05 -22.74
C ILE A 633 17.59 23.10 -22.48
N VAL A 634 16.91 24.14 -22.99
CA VAL A 634 15.49 24.35 -22.74
C VAL A 634 14.65 23.37 -23.54
N GLY A 635 15.06 23.05 -24.77
CA GLY A 635 14.42 21.99 -25.56
C GLY A 635 14.46 20.64 -24.86
N ALA A 636 15.61 20.28 -24.28
CA ALA A 636 15.70 19.10 -23.43
C ALA A 636 14.73 19.18 -22.26
N ILE A 637 14.80 20.22 -21.41
CA ILE A 637 13.96 20.37 -20.21
C ILE A 637 12.46 20.24 -20.51
N VAL A 638 12.01 20.81 -21.63
CA VAL A 638 10.60 20.79 -22.04
C VAL A 638 10.11 19.40 -22.47
N LEU A 639 11.03 18.55 -22.95
CA LEU A 639 10.72 17.23 -23.51
C LEU A 639 11.21 16.04 -22.67
N LEU A 640 11.94 16.28 -21.58
CA LEU A 640 12.32 15.23 -20.64
C LEU A 640 11.06 14.57 -20.04
N PHE A 641 11.03 13.24 -20.02
CA PHE A 641 9.95 12.46 -19.40
C PHE A 641 10.01 12.46 -17.88
N SER A 642 11.19 12.76 -17.33
CA SER A 642 11.48 12.95 -15.90
C SER A 642 12.49 14.09 -15.79
N PRO A 643 12.26 15.11 -14.95
CA PRO A 643 13.10 16.29 -14.85
C PRO A 643 14.44 15.89 -14.24
N LEU A 644 15.49 16.55 -14.72
CA LEU A 644 16.87 16.30 -14.31
C LEU A 644 17.42 17.51 -13.56
N SER A 645 18.36 17.26 -12.65
CA SER A 645 19.14 18.34 -12.04
C SER A 645 20.04 19.00 -13.09
N SER A 646 20.57 20.19 -12.78
CA SER A 646 21.49 20.89 -13.69
C SER A 646 22.72 20.04 -14.04
N ALA A 647 23.26 19.31 -13.05
CA ALA A 647 24.39 18.41 -13.24
C ALA A 647 24.02 17.22 -14.16
N ALA A 648 22.89 16.57 -13.91
CA ALA A 648 22.44 15.42 -14.70
C ALA A 648 22.03 15.80 -16.13
N LEU A 649 21.42 16.98 -16.30
CA LEU A 649 21.08 17.52 -17.62
C LEU A 649 22.35 17.81 -18.43
N SER A 650 23.33 18.49 -17.83
CA SER A 650 24.63 18.79 -18.46
C SER A 650 25.37 17.51 -18.88
N GLU A 651 25.36 16.48 -18.03
CA GLU A 651 25.90 15.15 -18.35
C GLU A 651 25.21 14.48 -19.55
N LEU A 652 23.87 14.55 -19.59
CA LEU A 652 23.06 13.95 -20.65
C LEU A 652 23.31 14.63 -22.01
N ILE A 653 23.12 15.96 -22.08
CA ILE A 653 23.20 16.73 -23.33
C ILE A 653 24.62 17.11 -23.74
N GLN A 654 25.63 16.70 -22.95
CA GLN A 654 27.05 16.90 -23.24
C GLN A 654 27.48 18.36 -23.36
N LEU A 655 26.83 19.24 -22.62
CA LEU A 655 27.22 20.63 -22.49
C LEU A 655 27.96 20.84 -21.18
N ASP A 656 28.90 21.79 -21.17
CA ASP A 656 29.66 22.09 -19.97
C ASP A 656 28.72 22.62 -18.85
N LYS A 657 29.06 22.31 -17.59
CA LYS A 657 28.25 22.66 -16.42
C LYS A 657 28.08 24.18 -16.28
N GLU A 658 29.11 24.96 -16.63
CA GLU A 658 29.11 26.42 -16.45
C GLU A 658 28.17 27.14 -17.44
N THR A 659 28.19 26.73 -18.71
CA THR A 659 27.29 27.17 -19.77
C THR A 659 25.86 26.75 -19.45
N THR A 660 25.66 25.51 -19.02
CA THR A 660 24.32 25.01 -18.64
C THR A 660 23.75 25.84 -17.49
N GLN A 661 24.51 26.00 -16.39
CA GLN A 661 24.08 26.79 -15.24
C GLN A 661 23.93 28.27 -15.58
N GLY A 662 24.84 28.83 -16.37
CA GLY A 662 24.79 30.21 -16.85
C GLY A 662 23.52 30.49 -17.64
N ARG A 663 23.13 29.61 -18.56
CA ARG A 663 21.88 29.74 -19.34
C ARG A 663 20.65 29.59 -18.43
N LEU A 664 20.62 28.59 -17.56
CA LEU A 664 19.52 28.38 -16.62
C LEU A 664 19.33 29.55 -15.66
N SER A 665 20.41 30.19 -15.20
CA SER A 665 20.35 31.34 -14.31
C SER A 665 19.59 32.53 -14.92
N THR A 666 19.64 32.70 -16.24
CA THR A 666 18.92 33.76 -16.95
C THR A 666 17.41 33.50 -17.06
N LEU A 667 16.97 32.26 -16.84
CA LEU A 667 15.59 31.81 -17.03
C LEU A 667 14.84 31.57 -15.71
N ARG A 668 15.37 32.03 -14.57
CA ARG A 668 14.74 31.89 -13.23
C ARG A 668 13.32 32.48 -13.11
N SER A 669 12.92 33.35 -14.03
CA SER A 669 11.56 33.90 -14.10
C SER A 669 10.52 32.88 -14.58
N VAL A 670 10.94 31.85 -15.32
CA VAL A 670 10.09 30.83 -15.94
C VAL A 670 10.46 29.39 -15.56
N LEU A 671 11.68 29.17 -15.09
CA LEU A 671 12.20 27.91 -14.56
C LEU A 671 12.50 28.01 -13.07
N SER A 672 12.16 26.97 -12.31
CA SER A 672 12.69 26.75 -10.97
C SER A 672 14.07 26.11 -11.11
N VAL A 673 15.10 26.89 -10.80
CA VAL A 673 16.50 26.46 -10.87
C VAL A 673 17.06 26.46 -9.44
N PRO A 674 17.49 25.31 -8.91
CA PRO A 674 18.12 25.22 -7.60
C PRO A 674 19.34 26.14 -7.46
N ARG A 675 19.63 26.56 -6.22
CA ARG A 675 20.77 27.44 -5.93
C ARG A 675 22.10 26.70 -6.16
N ASP A 676 23.15 27.46 -6.45
CA ASP A 676 24.47 26.91 -6.76
C ASP A 676 24.97 26.02 -5.61
N GLY A 677 25.32 24.76 -5.94
CA GLY A 677 25.77 23.73 -5.00
C GLY A 677 24.78 22.58 -4.76
N ASP A 678 23.52 22.70 -5.17
CA ASP A 678 22.55 21.60 -5.14
C ASP A 678 22.55 20.82 -6.47
N GLU A 679 23.26 19.70 -6.50
CA GLU A 679 23.38 18.84 -7.68
C GLU A 679 22.25 17.81 -7.82
N THR A 680 21.36 17.71 -6.83
CA THR A 680 20.36 16.63 -6.76
C THR A 680 18.95 17.09 -7.11
N THR A 681 18.60 18.34 -6.78
CA THR A 681 17.26 18.85 -7.04
C THR A 681 17.04 19.05 -8.54
N PRO A 682 15.93 18.54 -9.11
CA PRO A 682 15.66 18.65 -10.53
C PRO A 682 15.21 20.06 -10.94
N ILE A 683 15.55 20.46 -12.17
CA ILE A 683 15.06 21.69 -12.80
C ILE A 683 13.59 21.48 -13.16
N GLN A 684 12.74 22.45 -12.84
CA GLN A 684 11.31 22.34 -13.08
C GLN A 684 10.78 23.56 -13.84
N LEU A 685 9.85 23.31 -14.76
CA LEU A 685 9.03 24.36 -15.33
C LEU A 685 8.17 24.96 -14.21
N LEU A 686 8.18 26.29 -14.03
CA LEU A 686 7.28 26.92 -13.05
C LEU A 686 5.81 26.73 -13.45
N HIS A 687 5.55 26.53 -14.74
CA HIS A 687 4.21 26.23 -15.23
C HIS A 687 4.22 25.59 -16.63
N LEU A 688 3.26 24.70 -16.89
CA LEU A 688 3.14 23.94 -18.13
C LEU A 688 2.90 24.83 -19.36
N SER A 689 2.22 25.98 -19.22
CA SER A 689 1.96 26.90 -20.34
C SER A 689 3.24 27.44 -20.99
N PHE A 690 4.38 27.45 -20.28
CA PHE A 690 5.66 27.84 -20.87
C PHE A 690 6.15 26.79 -21.88
N ARG A 691 5.97 25.50 -21.59
CA ARG A 691 6.21 24.41 -22.54
C ARG A 691 5.28 24.52 -23.75
N GLU A 692 3.98 24.72 -23.50
CA GLU A 692 2.98 24.84 -24.58
C GLU A 692 3.35 26.01 -25.52
N PHE A 693 3.77 27.14 -24.96
CA PHE A 693 4.28 28.28 -25.72
C PHE A 693 5.47 27.90 -26.62
N LEU A 694 6.52 27.28 -26.07
CA LEU A 694 7.75 26.98 -26.81
C LEU A 694 7.57 25.96 -27.93
N VAL A 695 6.62 25.03 -27.79
CA VAL A 695 6.32 24.02 -28.81
C VAL A 695 5.40 24.57 -29.91
N SER A 696 4.64 25.61 -29.63
CA SER A 696 3.68 26.20 -30.58
C SER A 696 4.36 27.17 -31.56
N GLN A 697 4.63 26.68 -32.77
CA GLN A 697 5.27 27.44 -33.86
C GLN A 697 4.70 28.86 -34.12
N PRO A 698 3.37 29.09 -34.17
CA PRO A 698 2.83 30.43 -34.40
C PRO A 698 3.02 31.38 -33.18
N ALA A 699 3.22 30.84 -31.97
CA ALA A 699 3.31 31.64 -30.75
C ALA A 699 4.75 32.03 -30.40
N SER A 700 5.74 31.15 -30.64
CA SER A 700 7.12 31.32 -30.18
C SER A 700 8.13 31.57 -31.29
N ALA A 701 7.74 32.23 -32.39
CA ALA A 701 8.50 32.40 -33.65
C ALA A 701 10.04 32.23 -33.56
N ASP A 702 10.72 33.08 -32.78
CA ASP A 702 12.20 33.07 -32.68
C ASP A 702 12.76 31.99 -31.73
N PHE A 703 11.97 31.51 -30.76
CA PHE A 703 12.35 30.57 -29.69
C PHE A 703 11.65 29.21 -29.81
N TRP A 704 11.09 28.91 -30.98
CA TRP A 704 10.33 27.69 -31.21
C TRP A 704 11.19 26.43 -31.09
N ILE A 705 10.60 25.41 -30.47
CA ILE A 705 11.20 24.11 -30.21
C ILE A 705 10.43 23.06 -31.00
N ASP A 706 11.08 22.51 -32.02
CA ASP A 706 10.55 21.39 -32.78
C ASP A 706 10.71 20.08 -31.98
N GLU A 707 9.59 19.52 -31.49
CA GLU A 707 9.60 18.34 -30.65
C GLU A 707 10.32 17.15 -31.32
N LYS A 708 10.09 16.93 -32.62
CA LYS A 708 10.66 15.78 -33.33
C LYS A 708 12.17 15.88 -33.43
N THR A 709 12.67 17.06 -33.80
CA THR A 709 14.11 17.33 -33.93
C THR A 709 14.81 17.20 -32.58
N ILE A 710 14.24 17.75 -31.51
CA ILE A 710 14.84 17.64 -30.17
C ILE A 710 14.76 16.22 -29.63
N HIS A 711 13.69 15.46 -29.88
CA HIS A 711 13.64 14.03 -29.53
C HIS A 711 14.71 13.22 -30.26
N THR A 712 14.95 13.48 -31.55
CA THR A 712 16.08 12.88 -32.29
C THR A 712 17.41 13.19 -31.63
N LYS A 713 17.63 14.45 -31.23
CA LYS A 713 18.85 14.85 -30.53
C LYS A 713 18.99 14.18 -29.16
N LEU A 714 17.94 14.19 -28.34
CA LEU A 714 17.92 13.55 -27.02
C LEU A 714 18.21 12.04 -27.10
N THR A 715 17.77 11.38 -28.17
CA THR A 715 18.11 9.98 -28.43
C THR A 715 19.62 9.79 -28.57
N VAL A 716 20.27 10.61 -29.41
CA VAL A 716 21.72 10.59 -29.61
C VAL A 716 22.46 10.95 -28.32
N ASP A 717 21.98 11.95 -27.59
CA ASP A 717 22.54 12.39 -26.32
C ASP A 717 22.47 11.27 -25.25
N CYS A 718 21.34 10.56 -25.16
CA CYS A 718 21.18 9.39 -24.28
C CYS A 718 22.16 8.27 -24.65
N LEU A 719 22.24 7.91 -25.94
CA LEU A 719 23.17 6.88 -26.42
C LEU A 719 24.64 7.27 -26.12
N GLY A 720 24.99 8.54 -26.33
CA GLY A 720 26.32 9.06 -26.00
C GLY A 720 26.61 9.05 -24.50
N CYS A 721 25.63 9.41 -23.65
CA CYS A 721 25.73 9.31 -22.19
C CYS A 721 26.00 7.86 -21.76
N MET A 722 25.22 6.91 -22.28
CA MET A 722 25.39 5.50 -21.99
C MET A 722 26.74 4.95 -22.47
N ASN A 723 27.21 5.32 -23.67
CA ASN A 723 28.52 4.90 -24.17
C ASN A 723 29.70 5.32 -23.27
N ARG A 724 29.56 6.40 -22.50
CA ARG A 724 30.58 6.85 -21.54
C ARG A 724 30.42 6.25 -20.15
N GLY A 725 29.18 6.02 -19.72
CA GLY A 725 28.85 5.61 -18.35
C GLY A 725 28.75 4.09 -18.16
N LEU A 726 28.24 3.36 -19.15
CA LEU A 726 27.99 1.92 -19.05
C LEU A 726 29.30 1.13 -19.11
N LYS A 727 29.47 0.25 -18.14
CA LYS A 727 30.58 -0.70 -18.03
C LYS A 727 30.12 -1.93 -17.25
N ARG A 728 30.82 -3.05 -17.43
CA ARG A 728 30.57 -4.28 -16.68
C ARG A 728 30.84 -4.08 -15.20
N ASP A 729 29.98 -4.65 -14.37
CA ASP A 729 30.04 -4.58 -12.91
C ASP A 729 30.12 -3.12 -12.44
N ILE A 730 29.18 -2.29 -12.90
CA ILE A 730 29.19 -0.84 -12.71
C ILE A 730 29.18 -0.46 -11.22
N CYS A 731 28.52 -1.27 -10.39
CA CYS A 731 28.43 -1.09 -8.94
C CYS A 731 29.54 -1.80 -8.16
N LEU A 732 30.51 -2.44 -8.83
CA LEU A 732 31.64 -3.14 -8.21
C LEU A 732 31.21 -4.19 -7.18
N LEU A 733 30.24 -5.04 -7.55
CA LEU A 733 29.71 -6.08 -6.69
C LEU A 733 30.72 -7.22 -6.47
N LEU A 734 31.70 -7.39 -7.38
CA LEU A 734 32.82 -8.35 -7.35
C LEU A 734 32.42 -9.84 -7.38
N ALA A 735 31.26 -10.20 -6.86
CA ALA A 735 30.73 -11.55 -6.80
C ALA A 735 29.60 -11.74 -7.83
N PRO A 736 29.72 -12.67 -8.79
CA PRO A 736 28.66 -12.97 -9.75
C PRO A 736 27.33 -13.39 -9.13
N GLY A 737 27.33 -13.84 -7.88
CA GLY A 737 26.16 -14.27 -7.12
C GLY A 737 25.52 -13.17 -6.25
N ALA A 738 26.00 -11.92 -6.33
CA ALA A 738 25.46 -10.81 -5.55
C ALA A 738 23.99 -10.55 -5.91
N ARG A 739 23.11 -10.59 -4.90
CA ARG A 739 21.67 -10.45 -5.11
C ARG A 739 21.30 -8.97 -5.16
N ASN A 740 20.35 -8.64 -6.03
CA ASN A 740 19.93 -7.26 -6.24
C ASN A 740 19.43 -6.58 -4.94
N HIS A 741 18.67 -7.31 -4.11
CA HIS A 741 18.19 -6.80 -2.82
C HIS A 741 19.28 -6.62 -1.75
N GLU A 742 20.48 -7.17 -1.95
CA GLU A 742 21.64 -6.97 -1.08
C GLU A 742 22.44 -5.70 -1.46
N VAL A 743 22.18 -5.12 -2.64
CA VAL A 743 22.88 -3.92 -3.12
C VAL A 743 22.25 -2.68 -2.49
N GLU A 744 23.03 -1.93 -1.71
CA GLU A 744 22.57 -0.68 -1.12
C GLU A 744 22.24 0.36 -2.21
N LYS A 745 21.09 1.03 -2.08
CA LYS A 745 20.68 2.10 -3.01
C LYS A 745 21.73 3.20 -3.15
N THR A 746 22.42 3.55 -2.06
CA THR A 746 23.52 4.53 -2.07
C THR A 746 24.70 4.12 -2.94
N THR A 747 24.94 2.82 -3.11
CA THR A 747 25.98 2.30 -4.01
C THR A 747 25.54 2.44 -5.47
N ILE A 748 24.27 2.17 -5.75
CA ILE A 748 23.69 2.37 -7.08
C ILE A 748 23.73 3.85 -7.46
N ASP A 749 23.22 4.74 -6.60
CA ASP A 749 23.16 6.18 -6.86
C ASP A 749 24.54 6.83 -7.05
N LYS A 750 25.59 6.26 -6.43
CA LYS A 750 26.99 6.72 -6.60
C LYS A 750 27.61 6.28 -7.92
N ASN A 751 27.27 5.10 -8.42
CA ASN A 751 27.90 4.51 -9.61
C ASN A 751 27.07 4.73 -10.88
N VAL A 752 25.76 4.95 -10.74
CA VAL A 752 24.81 5.18 -11.82
C VAL A 752 24.19 6.57 -11.61
N SER A 753 24.75 7.59 -12.26
CA SER A 753 24.30 8.98 -12.17
C SER A 753 22.84 9.14 -12.63
N LEU A 754 22.16 10.20 -12.17
CA LEU A 754 20.78 10.48 -12.58
C LEU A 754 20.64 10.69 -14.11
N GLY A 755 21.65 11.26 -14.75
CA GLY A 755 21.69 11.40 -16.21
C GLY A 755 21.78 10.03 -16.92
N LEU A 756 22.60 9.12 -16.39
CA LEU A 756 22.73 7.76 -16.92
C LEU A 756 21.46 6.93 -16.66
N GLN A 757 20.87 7.00 -15.48
CA GLN A 757 19.58 6.34 -15.17
C GLN A 757 18.48 6.79 -16.15
N TYR A 758 18.41 8.10 -16.41
CA TYR A 758 17.47 8.66 -17.38
C TYR A 758 17.74 8.13 -18.80
N ALA A 759 18.99 8.17 -19.25
CA ALA A 759 19.39 7.69 -20.56
C ALA A 759 19.02 6.20 -20.74
N CYS A 760 19.34 5.35 -19.76
CA CYS A 760 19.01 3.92 -19.80
C CYS A 760 17.51 3.66 -19.90
N ARG A 761 16.67 4.48 -19.26
CA ARG A 761 15.22 4.26 -19.23
C ARG A 761 14.47 4.81 -20.45
N TYR A 762 14.84 6.00 -20.91
CA TYR A 762 13.97 6.79 -21.81
C TYR A 762 14.45 6.94 -23.25
N TRP A 763 15.66 6.49 -23.60
CA TRP A 763 16.23 6.73 -24.93
C TRP A 763 15.38 6.16 -26.07
N ILE A 764 14.79 4.96 -25.92
CA ILE A 764 13.87 4.36 -26.91
C ILE A 764 12.55 5.12 -26.99
N ARG A 765 12.09 5.69 -25.88
CA ARG A 765 10.90 6.54 -25.87
C ARG A 765 11.15 7.85 -26.61
N HIS A 766 12.34 8.45 -26.48
CA HIS A 766 12.73 9.58 -27.31
C HIS A 766 12.80 9.18 -28.79
N LEU A 767 13.45 8.05 -29.10
CA LEU A 767 13.54 7.49 -30.46
C LEU A 767 12.15 7.30 -31.11
N SER A 768 11.17 6.82 -30.33
CA SER A 768 9.80 6.60 -30.80
C SER A 768 9.05 7.90 -31.15
N ASN A 769 9.46 9.03 -30.55
CA ASN A 769 8.88 10.35 -30.82
C ASN A 769 9.75 11.20 -31.77
N SER A 770 10.87 10.66 -32.23
CA SER A 770 11.79 11.29 -33.17
C SER A 770 11.24 11.32 -34.60
N ASP A 771 11.89 12.13 -35.45
CA ASP A 771 11.75 11.96 -36.88
C ASP A 771 12.50 10.69 -37.33
N GLU A 772 11.76 9.63 -37.66
CA GLU A 772 12.32 8.35 -38.11
C GLU A 772 13.33 8.47 -39.26
N SER A 773 13.18 9.47 -40.12
CA SER A 773 14.05 9.68 -41.28
C SER A 773 15.42 10.24 -40.90
N ALA A 774 15.54 10.85 -39.71
CA ALA A 774 16.75 11.46 -39.21
C ALA A 774 17.58 10.53 -38.31
N ILE A 775 17.10 9.32 -38.02
CA ILE A 775 17.76 8.36 -37.14
C ILE A 775 18.82 7.58 -37.94
N ASP A 776 20.06 7.61 -37.44
CA ASP A 776 21.11 6.71 -37.90
C ASP A 776 21.01 5.36 -37.18
N TRP A 777 20.40 4.38 -37.85
CA TRP A 777 20.22 3.03 -37.32
C TRP A 777 21.53 2.28 -37.08
N ALA A 778 22.63 2.68 -37.74
CA ALA A 778 23.95 2.07 -37.50
C ALA A 778 24.46 2.39 -36.08
N VAL A 779 24.21 3.61 -35.59
CA VAL A 779 24.58 4.01 -34.21
C VAL A 779 23.83 3.17 -33.18
N VAL A 780 22.56 2.88 -33.43
CA VAL A 780 21.75 2.01 -32.56
C VAL A 780 22.28 0.57 -32.59
N GLU A 781 22.60 0.05 -33.78
CA GLU A 781 23.17 -1.30 -33.92
C GLU A 781 24.51 -1.45 -33.21
N ASP A 782 25.41 -0.47 -33.36
CA ASP A 782 26.72 -0.45 -32.71
C ASP A 782 26.58 -0.37 -31.18
N PHE A 783 25.65 0.47 -30.69
CA PHE A 783 25.34 0.54 -29.26
C PHE A 783 24.92 -0.83 -28.71
N PHE A 784 24.00 -1.53 -29.37
CA PHE A 784 23.55 -2.85 -28.89
C PHE A 784 24.67 -3.89 -28.90
N LYS A 785 25.50 -3.91 -29.94
CA LYS A 785 26.63 -4.85 -30.02
C LYS A 785 27.68 -4.60 -28.94
N LEU A 786 27.81 -3.36 -28.48
CA LEU A 786 28.80 -2.98 -27.45
C LEU A 786 28.24 -3.02 -26.03
N HIS A 787 26.99 -2.59 -25.84
CA HIS A 787 26.43 -2.25 -24.53
C HIS A 787 25.15 -2.96 -24.13
N LEU A 788 24.60 -3.91 -24.91
CA LEU A 788 23.37 -4.62 -24.53
C LEU A 788 23.46 -5.19 -23.10
N LEU A 789 24.50 -5.95 -22.77
CA LEU A 789 24.63 -6.56 -21.44
C LEU A 789 24.83 -5.52 -20.34
N HIS A 790 25.61 -4.46 -20.60
CA HIS A 790 25.83 -3.36 -19.65
C HIS A 790 24.53 -2.61 -19.34
N TRP A 791 23.71 -2.41 -20.38
CA TRP A 791 22.40 -1.77 -20.26
C TRP A 791 21.43 -2.65 -19.46
N LEU A 792 21.40 -3.96 -19.73
CA LEU A 792 20.60 -4.92 -18.96
C LEU A 792 21.05 -5.02 -17.50
N GLU A 793 22.36 -4.95 -17.21
CA GLU A 793 22.88 -4.92 -15.83
C GLU A 793 22.30 -3.74 -15.05
N VAL A 794 22.36 -2.54 -15.63
CA VAL A 794 21.84 -1.31 -14.99
C VAL A 794 20.32 -1.38 -14.83
N LEU A 795 19.58 -1.82 -15.85
CA LEU A 795 18.13 -1.96 -15.74
C LEU A 795 17.74 -3.01 -14.70
N SER A 796 18.48 -4.11 -14.59
CA SER A 796 18.30 -5.09 -13.52
C SER A 796 18.54 -4.48 -12.13
N LEU A 797 19.66 -3.79 -11.93
CA LEU A 797 19.98 -3.12 -10.65
C LEU A 797 18.91 -2.10 -10.23
N LEU A 798 18.26 -1.44 -11.20
CA LEU A 798 17.20 -0.47 -10.97
C LEU A 798 15.79 -1.10 -10.86
N GLY A 799 15.66 -2.41 -11.10
CA GLY A 799 14.39 -3.14 -11.08
C GLY A 799 13.49 -2.87 -12.30
N TRP A 800 14.08 -2.58 -13.46
CA TRP A 800 13.43 -2.16 -14.70
C TRP A 800 13.60 -3.20 -15.84
N MET A 801 13.77 -4.49 -15.54
CA MET A 801 13.93 -5.53 -16.58
C MET A 801 12.71 -5.66 -17.49
N SER A 802 11.50 -5.52 -16.96
CA SER A 802 10.28 -5.51 -17.76
C SER A 802 10.28 -4.36 -18.77
N GLU A 803 10.75 -3.18 -18.36
CA GLU A 803 10.89 -2.02 -19.25
C GLU A 803 11.93 -2.30 -20.33
N ALA A 804 13.00 -3.05 -20.04
CA ALA A 804 13.98 -3.49 -21.05
C ALA A 804 13.32 -4.34 -22.15
N ILE A 805 12.45 -5.27 -21.77
CA ILE A 805 11.73 -6.14 -22.72
C ILE A 805 10.76 -5.32 -23.59
N GLU A 806 9.97 -4.43 -22.97
CA GLU A 806 9.07 -3.53 -23.71
C GLU A 806 9.85 -2.62 -24.66
N ASN A 807 11.00 -2.12 -24.22
CA ASN A 807 11.88 -1.27 -25.00
C ASN A 807 12.44 -2.01 -26.22
N ILE A 808 12.96 -3.23 -26.05
CA ILE A 808 13.43 -4.08 -27.16
C ILE A 808 12.28 -4.36 -28.12
N TYR A 809 11.09 -4.71 -27.61
CA TYR A 809 9.92 -4.98 -28.43
C TYR A 809 9.46 -3.75 -29.23
N THR A 810 9.47 -2.57 -28.60
CA THR A 810 9.15 -1.29 -29.25
C THR A 810 10.14 -1.00 -30.36
N LEU A 811 11.43 -1.19 -30.09
CA LEU A 811 12.48 -0.98 -31.08
C LEU A 811 12.32 -1.91 -32.29
N GLN A 812 12.00 -3.19 -32.07
CA GLN A 812 11.70 -4.13 -33.15
C GLN A 812 10.53 -3.66 -34.04
N SER A 813 9.53 -3.00 -33.45
CA SER A 813 8.39 -2.47 -34.19
C SER A 813 8.74 -1.25 -35.06
N LEU A 814 9.75 -0.48 -34.66
CA LEU A 814 10.24 0.71 -35.39
C LEU A 814 11.17 0.35 -36.56
N VAL A 815 11.88 -0.78 -36.49
CA VAL A 815 12.77 -1.22 -37.57
C VAL A 815 11.95 -1.69 -38.78
N LYS A 816 11.99 -0.88 -39.87
CA LYS A 816 11.20 -1.12 -41.10
C LYS A 816 11.58 -2.40 -41.83
N GLU A 817 12.87 -2.66 -41.99
CA GLU A 817 13.36 -3.84 -42.68
C GLU A 817 13.52 -5.01 -41.70
N LYS A 818 12.49 -5.86 -41.63
CA LYS A 818 12.47 -7.05 -40.77
C LYS A 818 13.56 -8.08 -41.10
N SER A 819 14.14 -8.02 -42.30
CA SER A 819 15.27 -8.84 -42.74
C SER A 819 16.64 -8.24 -42.39
N SER A 820 16.70 -7.05 -41.82
CA SER A 820 17.97 -6.40 -41.48
C SER A 820 18.75 -7.17 -40.40
N PRO A 821 20.09 -7.08 -40.38
CA PRO A 821 20.91 -7.67 -39.31
C PRO A 821 20.51 -7.19 -37.91
N LEU A 822 20.13 -5.91 -37.78
CA LEU A 822 19.63 -5.34 -36.52
C LEU A 822 18.31 -6.00 -36.08
N ALA A 823 17.36 -6.21 -36.99
CA ALA A 823 16.09 -6.88 -36.66
C ALA A 823 16.33 -8.31 -36.13
N ALA A 824 17.24 -9.06 -36.77
CA ALA A 824 17.62 -10.40 -36.32
C ALA A 824 18.34 -10.37 -34.95
N PHE A 825 19.23 -9.40 -34.74
CA PHE A 825 19.92 -9.22 -33.46
C PHE A 825 18.94 -8.87 -32.32
N LEU A 826 17.98 -7.97 -32.57
CA LEU A 826 16.96 -7.59 -31.58
C LEU A 826 16.02 -8.75 -31.26
N GLU A 827 15.70 -9.60 -32.24
CA GLU A 827 14.94 -10.82 -31.98
C GLU A 827 15.72 -11.77 -31.07
N ASP A 828 17.00 -12.02 -31.36
CA ASP A 828 17.87 -12.82 -30.49
C ASP A 828 18.02 -12.20 -29.09
N ALA A 829 18.16 -10.88 -29.01
CA ALA A 829 18.20 -10.12 -27.75
C ALA A 829 16.92 -10.29 -26.93
N ARG A 830 15.75 -10.16 -27.56
CA ARG A 830 14.46 -10.36 -26.90
C ARG A 830 14.35 -11.76 -26.30
N ARG A 831 14.75 -12.79 -27.06
CA ARG A 831 14.74 -14.19 -26.60
C ARG A 831 15.71 -14.40 -25.44
N PHE A 832 16.90 -13.81 -25.52
CA PHE A 832 17.90 -13.84 -24.48
C PHE A 832 17.39 -13.21 -23.18
N VAL A 833 16.75 -12.04 -23.25
CA VAL A 833 16.23 -11.32 -22.07
C VAL A 833 15.04 -12.06 -21.46
N LEU A 834 14.06 -12.50 -22.25
CA LEU A 834 12.89 -13.24 -21.76
C LEU A 834 13.27 -14.51 -21.01
N LYS A 835 14.26 -15.27 -21.51
CA LYS A 835 14.72 -16.50 -20.85
C LYS A 835 15.44 -16.23 -19.53
N ASN A 836 16.14 -15.09 -19.43
CA ASN A 836 16.99 -14.76 -18.29
C ASN A 836 16.40 -13.68 -17.37
N GLN A 837 15.14 -13.28 -17.57
CA GLN A 837 14.50 -12.19 -16.83
C GLN A 837 14.55 -12.42 -15.32
N GLN A 838 14.01 -13.54 -14.83
CA GLN A 838 13.98 -13.87 -13.39
C GLN A 838 15.39 -13.92 -12.79
N LEU A 839 16.35 -14.47 -13.54
CA LEU A 839 17.75 -14.56 -13.13
C LEU A 839 18.38 -13.18 -13.02
N ALA A 840 18.16 -12.32 -14.02
CA ALA A 840 18.66 -10.95 -14.03
C ALA A 840 18.04 -10.14 -12.89
N ASP A 841 16.74 -10.28 -12.62
CA ASP A 841 16.08 -9.55 -11.53
C ASP A 841 16.63 -9.91 -10.14
N GLU A 842 16.93 -11.19 -9.89
CA GLU A 842 17.49 -11.62 -8.61
C GLU A 842 19.00 -11.36 -8.51
N VAL A 843 19.76 -11.67 -9.57
CA VAL A 843 21.24 -11.68 -9.56
C VAL A 843 21.77 -11.01 -10.85
N PRO A 844 21.91 -9.68 -10.87
CA PRO A 844 22.16 -8.88 -12.09
C PRO A 844 23.35 -9.37 -12.93
N LEU A 845 24.47 -9.70 -12.28
CA LEU A 845 25.69 -10.10 -12.98
C LEU A 845 25.57 -11.45 -13.70
N GLN A 846 24.59 -12.29 -13.36
CA GLN A 846 24.42 -13.61 -13.99
C GLN A 846 24.09 -13.54 -15.48
N ILE A 847 23.67 -12.38 -16.02
CA ILE A 847 23.51 -12.18 -17.46
C ILE A 847 24.82 -12.44 -18.22
N TYR A 848 25.98 -12.08 -17.65
CA TYR A 848 27.30 -12.31 -18.24
C TYR A 848 27.79 -13.76 -18.09
N TYR A 849 27.31 -14.46 -17.06
CA TYR A 849 27.73 -15.82 -16.75
C TYR A 849 26.67 -16.80 -17.26
N SER A 850 25.74 -17.21 -16.41
CA SER A 850 24.73 -18.21 -16.75
C SER A 850 23.91 -17.82 -17.98
N GLY A 851 23.56 -16.53 -18.13
CA GLY A 851 22.80 -16.05 -19.29
C GLY A 851 23.50 -16.33 -20.62
N LEU A 852 24.73 -15.85 -20.80
CA LEU A 852 25.52 -16.07 -22.02
C LEU A 852 25.96 -17.52 -22.21
N VAL A 853 26.44 -18.17 -21.15
CA VAL A 853 27.03 -19.52 -21.21
C VAL A 853 25.99 -20.57 -21.64
N PHE A 854 24.72 -20.41 -21.20
CA PHE A 854 23.62 -21.31 -21.54
C PHE A 854 22.75 -20.82 -22.71
N ALA A 855 23.15 -19.76 -23.42
CA ALA A 855 22.51 -19.34 -24.66
C ALA A 855 22.85 -20.33 -25.81
N PRO A 856 21.95 -20.55 -26.79
CA PRO A 856 22.17 -21.48 -27.90
C PRO A 856 23.44 -21.17 -28.70
N GLN A 857 24.01 -22.19 -29.35
CA GLN A 857 25.29 -22.06 -30.06
C GLN A 857 25.25 -21.03 -31.19
N ARG A 858 24.09 -20.88 -31.86
CA ARG A 858 23.92 -19.95 -32.97
C ARG A 858 23.44 -18.56 -32.58
N SER A 859 23.10 -18.33 -31.30
CA SER A 859 22.69 -17.02 -30.78
C SER A 859 23.68 -15.92 -31.17
N MET A 860 23.15 -14.82 -31.71
CA MET A 860 23.91 -13.63 -32.07
C MET A 860 24.47 -12.96 -30.81
N ILE A 861 23.68 -12.82 -29.75
CA ILE A 861 24.12 -12.27 -28.46
C ILE A 861 25.30 -13.05 -27.93
N ARG A 862 25.21 -14.38 -27.92
CA ARG A 862 26.32 -15.23 -27.47
C ARG A 862 27.60 -14.99 -28.25
N LYS A 863 27.52 -14.91 -29.58
CA LYS A 863 28.69 -14.69 -30.46
C LYS A 863 29.25 -13.28 -30.31
N THR A 864 28.40 -12.27 -30.20
CA THR A 864 28.79 -10.88 -30.06
C THR A 864 29.53 -10.62 -28.74
N PHE A 865 29.08 -11.26 -27.65
CA PHE A 865 29.68 -11.11 -26.32
C PHE A 865 30.56 -12.30 -25.91
N ASP A 866 31.16 -13.02 -26.88
CA ASP A 866 32.04 -14.18 -26.59
C ASP A 866 33.24 -13.80 -25.71
N ALA A 867 33.74 -12.56 -25.83
CA ALA A 867 34.83 -12.04 -24.99
C ALA A 867 34.46 -11.93 -23.49
N GLU A 868 33.16 -11.88 -23.16
CA GLU A 868 32.68 -11.84 -21.77
C GLU A 868 32.68 -13.23 -21.11
N PHE A 869 32.94 -14.30 -21.88
CA PHE A 869 32.92 -15.67 -21.36
C PHE A 869 33.92 -15.84 -20.22
N PRO A 870 33.51 -16.47 -19.11
CA PRO A 870 34.40 -16.62 -17.98
C PRO A 870 35.57 -17.55 -18.32
N THR A 871 36.79 -17.04 -18.18
CA THR A 871 38.03 -17.75 -18.55
C THR A 871 38.29 -19.02 -17.73
N TRP A 872 37.63 -19.19 -16.59
CA TRP A 872 37.71 -20.38 -15.75
C TRP A 872 36.93 -21.59 -16.29
N PHE A 873 36.14 -21.45 -17.36
CA PHE A 873 35.48 -22.58 -18.02
C PHE A 873 36.47 -23.26 -18.97
N SER A 874 37.00 -24.42 -18.56
CA SER A 874 37.88 -25.23 -19.41
C SER A 874 37.13 -25.93 -20.55
N GLN A 875 35.82 -26.14 -20.41
CA GLN A 875 34.93 -26.71 -21.44
C GLN A 875 33.56 -26.04 -21.34
N SER A 876 33.05 -25.51 -22.46
CA SER A 876 31.71 -24.93 -22.54
C SER A 876 30.63 -26.01 -22.41
N PRO A 877 29.50 -25.73 -21.75
CA PRO A 877 28.41 -26.69 -21.65
C PRO A 877 27.84 -27.02 -23.03
N ARG A 878 27.36 -28.26 -23.17
CA ARG A 878 26.58 -28.65 -24.35
C ARG A 878 25.21 -27.99 -24.26
N VAL A 879 24.92 -27.15 -25.23
CA VAL A 879 23.64 -26.44 -25.36
C VAL A 879 23.08 -26.63 -26.76
N GLU A 880 21.79 -26.33 -26.90
CA GLU A 880 21.04 -26.41 -28.15
C GLU A 880 21.66 -25.54 -29.26
N GLU A 881 21.45 -25.91 -30.52
CA GLU A 881 21.98 -25.13 -31.65
C GLU A 881 21.27 -23.77 -31.78
N ASP A 882 19.94 -23.78 -31.73
CA ASP A 882 19.06 -22.61 -31.92
C ASP A 882 18.09 -22.48 -30.72
N TRP A 883 17.42 -21.33 -30.59
CA TRP A 883 16.36 -21.16 -29.60
C TRP A 883 15.19 -22.12 -29.90
N SER A 884 14.71 -22.84 -28.89
CA SER A 884 13.46 -23.59 -29.01
C SER A 884 12.28 -22.66 -29.26
N ALA A 885 11.20 -23.15 -29.87
CA ALA A 885 10.00 -22.34 -30.09
C ALA A 885 9.19 -22.00 -28.82
N GLU A 886 9.63 -22.41 -27.62
CA GLU A 886 9.13 -21.87 -26.34
C GLU A 886 9.68 -20.44 -26.17
N LEU A 887 8.80 -19.44 -26.01
CA LEU A 887 9.16 -18.04 -25.83
C LEU A 887 9.43 -17.71 -24.36
N GLN A 888 8.54 -18.13 -23.47
CA GLN A 888 8.56 -17.78 -22.06
C GLN A 888 7.74 -18.77 -21.22
N VAL A 889 8.13 -18.91 -19.95
CA VAL A 889 7.39 -19.65 -18.93
C VAL A 889 6.91 -18.66 -17.86
N LEU A 890 5.61 -18.64 -17.62
CA LEU A 890 4.98 -17.80 -16.60
C LEU A 890 4.67 -18.69 -15.39
N GLU A 891 5.32 -18.39 -14.27
CA GLU A 891 5.22 -19.17 -13.04
C GLU A 891 4.50 -18.36 -11.97
N GLY A 892 3.62 -19.04 -11.21
CA GLY A 892 3.02 -18.42 -10.03
C GLY A 892 1.76 -19.09 -9.50
N HIS A 893 1.00 -19.83 -10.33
CA HIS A 893 -0.13 -20.60 -9.84
C HIS A 893 0.35 -21.70 -8.88
N SER A 894 -0.42 -21.94 -7.82
CA SER A 894 -0.08 -22.95 -6.80
C SER A 894 -0.61 -24.35 -7.13
N SER A 895 -1.44 -24.45 -8.17
CA SER A 895 -2.05 -25.69 -8.65
C SER A 895 -2.24 -25.65 -10.18
N GLY A 896 -2.65 -26.76 -10.77
CA GLY A 896 -2.77 -26.94 -12.22
C GLY A 896 -3.63 -25.88 -12.92
N VAL A 897 -3.12 -25.38 -14.06
CA VAL A 897 -3.80 -24.43 -14.95
C VAL A 897 -4.74 -25.21 -15.87
N THR A 898 -6.03 -24.93 -15.78
CA THR A 898 -7.11 -25.63 -16.47
C THR A 898 -7.52 -24.94 -17.76
N SER A 899 -7.26 -23.64 -17.89
CA SER A 899 -7.64 -22.86 -19.06
C SER A 899 -6.74 -21.64 -19.25
N VAL A 900 -6.51 -21.29 -20.52
CA VAL A 900 -5.79 -20.08 -20.92
C VAL A 900 -6.56 -19.38 -22.05
N ALA A 901 -6.54 -18.05 -22.07
CA ALA A 901 -7.10 -17.24 -23.13
C ALA A 901 -6.24 -15.99 -23.36
N ILE A 902 -6.18 -15.50 -24.59
CA ILE A 902 -5.44 -14.28 -24.94
C ILE A 902 -6.44 -13.21 -25.37
N SER A 903 -6.26 -11.98 -24.89
CA SER A 903 -7.09 -10.82 -25.24
C SER A 903 -7.01 -10.47 -26.73
N SER A 904 -8.03 -9.78 -27.25
CA SER A 904 -8.11 -9.44 -28.68
C SER A 904 -6.99 -8.50 -29.16
N ASP A 905 -6.43 -7.68 -28.27
CA ASP A 905 -5.26 -6.82 -28.54
C ASP A 905 -3.92 -7.57 -28.42
N ASN A 906 -3.94 -8.84 -28.01
CA ASN A 906 -2.78 -9.71 -27.74
C ASN A 906 -1.87 -9.21 -26.62
N ARG A 907 -2.31 -8.32 -25.72
CA ARG A 907 -1.48 -7.78 -24.63
C ARG A 907 -1.64 -8.52 -23.30
N ILE A 908 -2.79 -9.15 -23.09
CA ILE A 908 -3.12 -9.81 -21.82
C ILE A 908 -3.40 -11.29 -22.09
N LEU A 909 -2.77 -12.16 -21.30
CA LEU A 909 -3.12 -13.57 -21.19
C LEU A 909 -3.85 -13.79 -19.88
N ALA A 910 -5.02 -14.42 -19.91
CA ALA A 910 -5.72 -14.90 -18.73
C ALA A 910 -5.45 -16.40 -18.55
N SER A 911 -5.19 -16.82 -17.31
CA SER A 911 -5.07 -18.23 -16.92
C SER A 911 -5.97 -18.55 -15.74
N GLY A 912 -6.87 -19.52 -15.90
CA GLY A 912 -7.68 -20.07 -14.82
C GLY A 912 -7.01 -21.30 -14.21
N SER A 913 -7.08 -21.43 -12.89
CA SER A 913 -6.45 -22.55 -12.17
C SER A 913 -7.37 -23.20 -11.14
N THR A 914 -7.04 -24.44 -10.83
CA THR A 914 -7.57 -25.18 -9.67
C THR A 914 -7.23 -24.54 -8.32
N ASP A 915 -6.30 -23.58 -8.29
CA ASP A 915 -6.01 -22.74 -7.11
C ASP A 915 -7.08 -21.67 -6.81
N GLN A 916 -8.22 -21.72 -7.53
CA GLN A 916 -9.38 -20.85 -7.35
C GLN A 916 -9.17 -19.41 -7.85
N THR A 917 -8.03 -19.12 -8.49
CA THR A 917 -7.72 -17.79 -9.03
C THR A 917 -7.73 -17.78 -10.55
N VAL A 918 -7.98 -16.59 -11.11
CA VAL A 918 -7.62 -16.28 -12.50
C VAL A 918 -6.47 -15.29 -12.48
N ARG A 919 -5.42 -15.52 -13.26
CA ARG A 919 -4.28 -14.60 -13.35
C ARG A 919 -4.20 -13.96 -14.71
N LEU A 920 -3.92 -12.66 -14.72
CA LEU A 920 -3.71 -11.86 -15.92
C LEU A 920 -2.22 -11.56 -16.06
N TRP A 921 -1.65 -11.91 -17.20
CA TRP A 921 -0.24 -11.78 -17.51
C TRP A 921 -0.05 -10.86 -18.70
N ASP A 922 1.03 -10.09 -18.71
CA ASP A 922 1.50 -9.40 -19.90
C ASP A 922 2.06 -10.42 -20.89
N THR A 923 1.63 -10.39 -22.14
CA THR A 923 2.13 -11.32 -23.17
C THR A 923 3.50 -10.94 -23.72
N ILE A 924 3.94 -9.68 -23.51
CA ILE A 924 5.21 -9.14 -24.00
C ILE A 924 6.28 -9.33 -22.94
N THR A 925 6.01 -8.91 -21.69
CA THR A 925 6.98 -9.02 -20.59
C THR A 925 6.86 -10.31 -19.81
N GLY A 926 5.70 -10.96 -19.82
CA GLY A 926 5.39 -12.11 -18.96
C GLY A 926 5.08 -11.75 -17.51
N ASP A 927 5.00 -10.46 -17.17
CA ASP A 927 4.73 -10.05 -15.80
C ASP A 927 3.28 -10.36 -15.42
N LEU A 928 3.09 -10.74 -14.15
CA LEU A 928 1.77 -10.88 -13.57
C LEU A 928 1.15 -9.48 -13.36
N LYS A 929 0.16 -9.13 -14.17
CA LYS A 929 -0.59 -7.85 -14.07
C LYS A 929 -1.66 -7.89 -12.99
N GLN A 930 -2.34 -9.02 -12.83
CA GLN A 930 -3.37 -9.14 -11.80
C GLN A 930 -3.67 -10.59 -11.39
N ILE A 931 -4.11 -10.75 -10.14
CA ILE A 931 -4.78 -11.94 -9.65
C ILE A 931 -6.25 -11.58 -9.38
N LEU A 932 -7.16 -12.26 -10.07
CA LEU A 932 -8.60 -12.14 -9.89
C LEU A 932 -9.05 -13.20 -8.89
N GLU A 933 -9.38 -12.75 -7.68
CA GLU A 933 -9.81 -13.61 -6.58
C GLU A 933 -11.32 -13.51 -6.36
N GLY A 934 -11.92 -14.63 -5.95
CA GLY A 934 -13.28 -14.62 -5.42
C GLY A 934 -14.10 -15.87 -5.71
N HIS A 935 -13.70 -16.72 -6.65
CA HIS A 935 -14.28 -18.06 -6.78
C HIS A 935 -13.97 -18.90 -5.53
N SER A 936 -14.91 -19.74 -5.09
CA SER A 936 -14.72 -20.59 -3.90
C SER A 936 -14.22 -21.99 -4.24
N HIS A 937 -14.13 -22.32 -5.53
CA HIS A 937 -13.60 -23.57 -6.04
C HIS A 937 -12.80 -23.33 -7.33
N GLY A 938 -12.10 -24.37 -7.80
CA GLY A 938 -11.23 -24.29 -8.98
C GLY A 938 -11.94 -23.70 -10.19
N VAL A 939 -11.23 -22.83 -10.90
CA VAL A 939 -11.68 -22.26 -12.18
C VAL A 939 -11.45 -23.30 -13.25
N ASN A 940 -12.47 -23.58 -14.07
CA ASN A 940 -12.42 -24.59 -15.12
C ASN A 940 -12.10 -23.97 -16.49
N LEU A 941 -12.67 -22.80 -16.79
CA LEU A 941 -12.50 -22.16 -18.09
C LEU A 941 -12.48 -20.64 -17.98
N VAL A 942 -11.67 -19.99 -18.81
CA VAL A 942 -11.64 -18.53 -18.98
C VAL A 942 -11.82 -18.15 -20.45
N ALA A 943 -12.55 -17.08 -20.72
CA ALA A 943 -12.78 -16.59 -22.09
C ALA A 943 -12.89 -15.06 -22.12
N PHE A 944 -12.14 -14.41 -23.02
CA PHE A 944 -12.28 -12.98 -23.26
C PHE A 944 -13.50 -12.68 -24.14
N SER A 945 -14.13 -11.53 -23.92
CA SER A 945 -15.07 -10.96 -24.88
C SER A 945 -14.32 -10.53 -26.16
N PRO A 946 -14.98 -10.48 -27.32
CA PRO A 946 -14.32 -10.10 -28.58
C PRO A 946 -13.67 -8.71 -28.55
N ASN A 947 -14.24 -7.78 -27.79
CA ASN A 947 -13.69 -6.44 -27.61
C ASN A 947 -12.62 -6.35 -26.50
N GLY A 948 -12.29 -7.45 -25.81
CA GLY A 948 -11.30 -7.52 -24.74
C GLY A 948 -11.70 -6.85 -23.41
N GLN A 949 -12.88 -6.22 -23.33
CA GLN A 949 -13.30 -5.43 -22.17
C GLN A 949 -13.80 -6.28 -21.00
N LEU A 950 -14.27 -7.50 -21.27
CA LEU A 950 -14.76 -8.44 -20.28
C LEU A 950 -13.99 -9.75 -20.36
N LEU A 951 -13.78 -10.37 -19.21
CA LEU A 951 -13.29 -11.74 -19.09
C LEU A 951 -14.32 -12.54 -18.33
N ALA A 952 -14.75 -13.66 -18.90
CA ALA A 952 -15.59 -14.62 -18.20
C ALA A 952 -14.74 -15.72 -17.57
N SER A 953 -15.08 -16.14 -16.36
CA SER A 953 -14.52 -17.33 -15.73
C SER A 953 -15.62 -18.24 -15.21
N ALA A 954 -15.56 -19.52 -15.56
CA ALA A 954 -16.46 -20.56 -15.09
C ALA A 954 -15.77 -21.41 -14.02
N SER A 955 -16.47 -21.74 -12.94
CA SER A 955 -15.92 -22.47 -11.80
C SER A 955 -16.81 -23.62 -11.31
N ASN A 956 -16.16 -24.55 -10.60
CA ASN A 956 -16.81 -25.59 -9.81
C ASN A 956 -17.63 -25.06 -8.62
N ASP A 957 -17.63 -23.74 -8.36
CA ASP A 957 -18.55 -23.13 -7.39
C ASP A 957 -19.97 -22.89 -7.96
N GLY A 958 -20.18 -23.29 -9.21
CA GLY A 958 -21.45 -23.12 -9.92
C GLY A 958 -21.69 -21.69 -10.37
N THR A 959 -20.67 -20.84 -10.40
CA THR A 959 -20.81 -19.46 -10.90
C THR A 959 -20.02 -19.22 -12.17
N VAL A 960 -20.52 -18.30 -12.98
CA VAL A 960 -19.73 -17.62 -14.01
C VAL A 960 -19.52 -16.19 -13.57
N ARG A 961 -18.27 -15.75 -13.49
CA ARG A 961 -17.93 -14.37 -13.14
C ARG A 961 -17.48 -13.61 -14.37
N LEU A 962 -18.01 -12.40 -14.53
CA LEU A 962 -17.57 -11.45 -15.53
C LEU A 962 -16.70 -10.39 -14.86
N TRP A 963 -15.45 -10.33 -15.27
CA TRP A 963 -14.44 -9.41 -14.77
C TRP A 963 -14.21 -8.31 -15.79
N GLU A 964 -13.81 -7.14 -15.30
CA GLU A 964 -13.22 -6.12 -16.16
C GLU A 964 -11.69 -6.21 -16.07
N PRO A 965 -11.03 -6.65 -17.16
CA PRO A 965 -9.62 -6.45 -17.55
C PRO A 965 -8.74 -5.61 -16.68
N GLU A 966 -9.22 -4.37 -16.48
CA GLU A 966 -8.52 -3.19 -15.97
C GLU A 966 -8.92 -2.78 -14.55
N MET A 967 -10.01 -3.32 -13.99
CA MET A 967 -10.40 -3.06 -12.59
C MET A 967 -10.26 -4.31 -11.71
N GLY A 968 -10.50 -5.49 -12.27
CA GLY A 968 -10.45 -6.83 -11.70
C GLY A 968 -11.28 -7.05 -10.44
N ALA A 969 -12.23 -6.17 -10.22
CA ALA A 969 -13.47 -6.55 -9.56
C ALA A 969 -14.33 -7.39 -10.52
N ALA A 970 -15.06 -8.37 -9.97
CA ALA A 970 -16.14 -9.02 -10.69
C ALA A 970 -17.27 -8.01 -10.89
N ARG A 971 -17.56 -7.67 -12.15
CA ARG A 971 -18.67 -6.80 -12.54
C ARG A 971 -20.01 -7.50 -12.33
N LEU A 972 -20.10 -8.77 -12.70
CA LEU A 972 -21.31 -9.59 -12.58
C LEU A 972 -20.95 -11.00 -12.12
N ILE A 973 -21.85 -11.60 -11.34
CA ILE A 973 -21.80 -13.00 -10.93
C ILE A 973 -23.09 -13.65 -11.43
N LEU A 974 -22.96 -14.57 -12.39
CA LEU A 974 -24.05 -15.34 -12.94
C LEU A 974 -24.12 -16.67 -12.19
N GLN A 975 -25.26 -16.94 -11.58
CA GLN A 975 -25.49 -18.16 -10.80
C GLN A 975 -25.98 -19.27 -11.73
N CYS A 976 -25.14 -20.30 -11.92
CA CYS A 976 -25.53 -21.57 -12.51
C CYS A 976 -25.91 -22.54 -11.37
N HIS A 977 -26.88 -23.42 -11.59
CA HIS A 977 -27.41 -24.27 -10.50
C HIS A 977 -26.51 -25.48 -10.16
N ALA A 978 -25.43 -25.69 -10.90
CA ALA A 978 -24.43 -26.73 -10.70
C ALA A 978 -23.06 -26.26 -11.22
N ASN A 979 -22.01 -27.05 -11.02
CA ASN A 979 -20.65 -26.75 -11.48
C ASN A 979 -20.65 -26.29 -12.94
N THR A 980 -19.98 -25.19 -13.23
CA THR A 980 -19.87 -24.69 -14.61
C THR A 980 -18.51 -25.09 -15.16
N MET A 981 -18.54 -25.92 -16.21
CA MET A 981 -17.34 -26.51 -16.80
C MET A 981 -16.83 -25.71 -18.01
N SER A 982 -17.73 -25.02 -18.72
CA SER A 982 -17.38 -24.30 -19.95
C SER A 982 -18.06 -22.94 -20.03
N VAL A 983 -17.40 -21.99 -20.68
CA VAL A 983 -17.93 -20.66 -21.00
C VAL A 983 -17.40 -20.17 -22.34
N ALA A 984 -18.25 -19.53 -23.15
CA ALA A 984 -17.82 -18.95 -24.42
C ALA A 984 -18.61 -17.67 -24.72
N PHE A 985 -17.95 -16.64 -25.25
CA PHE A 985 -18.64 -15.48 -25.80
C PHE A 985 -19.04 -15.74 -27.25
N SER A 986 -20.19 -15.18 -27.66
CA SER A 986 -20.51 -15.07 -29.08
C SER A 986 -19.52 -14.13 -29.79
N PRO A 987 -19.28 -14.30 -31.10
CA PRO A 987 -18.33 -13.45 -31.85
C PRO A 987 -18.68 -11.95 -31.87
N ASP A 988 -19.97 -11.61 -31.70
CA ASP A 988 -20.44 -10.22 -31.58
C ASP A 988 -20.40 -9.69 -30.14
N GLY A 989 -20.09 -10.55 -29.15
CA GLY A 989 -20.02 -10.23 -27.73
C GLY A 989 -21.36 -9.98 -27.05
N GLN A 990 -22.49 -10.21 -27.75
CA GLN A 990 -23.84 -9.97 -27.21
C GLN A 990 -24.37 -11.09 -26.34
N LEU A 991 -23.83 -12.30 -26.47
CA LEU A 991 -24.25 -13.48 -25.74
C LEU A 991 -23.05 -14.16 -25.06
N LEU A 992 -23.31 -14.74 -23.90
CA LEU A 992 -22.39 -15.61 -23.19
C LEU A 992 -23.04 -16.97 -23.00
N ALA A 993 -22.42 -18.04 -23.51
CA ALA A 993 -22.86 -19.41 -23.25
C ALA A 993 -22.13 -19.98 -22.04
N SER A 994 -22.84 -20.72 -21.19
CA SER A 994 -22.26 -21.50 -20.08
C SER A 994 -22.75 -22.94 -20.11
N GLY A 995 -21.84 -23.89 -19.94
CA GLY A 995 -22.12 -25.33 -19.89
C GLY A 995 -21.90 -25.87 -18.49
N SER A 996 -22.86 -26.65 -18.00
CA SER A 996 -22.88 -27.12 -16.61
C SER A 996 -22.98 -28.63 -16.49
N ASP A 997 -22.60 -29.14 -15.31
CA ASP A 997 -22.77 -30.53 -14.90
C ASP A 997 -24.24 -30.98 -14.83
N ASP A 998 -25.20 -30.04 -14.76
CA ASP A 998 -26.65 -30.34 -14.81
C ASP A 998 -27.15 -30.69 -16.23
N GLY A 999 -26.27 -30.71 -17.22
CA GLY A 999 -26.59 -31.00 -18.62
C GLY A 999 -27.28 -29.85 -19.35
N THR A 1000 -27.33 -28.67 -18.76
CA THR A 1000 -27.87 -27.47 -19.40
C THR A 1000 -26.78 -26.64 -20.05
N VAL A 1001 -27.13 -26.03 -21.19
CA VAL A 1001 -26.40 -24.94 -21.81
C VAL A 1001 -27.24 -23.68 -21.68
N ARG A 1002 -26.73 -22.66 -20.99
CA ARG A 1002 -27.44 -21.40 -20.75
C ARG A 1002 -26.82 -20.27 -21.55
N LEU A 1003 -27.66 -19.43 -22.14
CA LEU A 1003 -27.26 -18.20 -22.82
C LEU A 1003 -27.63 -16.99 -21.97
N TRP A 1004 -26.65 -16.11 -21.75
CA TRP A 1004 -26.77 -14.93 -20.92
C TRP A 1004 -26.52 -13.66 -21.72
N ASP A 1005 -27.16 -12.57 -21.33
CA ASP A 1005 -26.75 -11.23 -21.69
C ASP A 1005 -25.58 -10.82 -20.77
N PRO A 1006 -24.36 -10.60 -21.31
CA PRO A 1006 -23.19 -10.27 -20.50
C PRO A 1006 -23.20 -8.84 -19.94
N VAL A 1007 -24.08 -7.95 -20.43
CA VAL A 1007 -24.21 -6.57 -19.94
C VAL A 1007 -25.25 -6.49 -18.83
N ALA A 1008 -26.42 -7.12 -19.03
CA ALA A 1008 -27.52 -7.11 -18.07
C ALA A 1008 -27.41 -8.23 -17.02
N GLY A 1009 -26.66 -9.30 -17.30
CA GLY A 1009 -26.58 -10.50 -16.47
C GLY A 1009 -27.88 -11.34 -16.49
N SER A 1010 -28.76 -11.10 -17.46
CA SER A 1010 -30.04 -11.80 -17.56
C SER A 1010 -29.92 -13.09 -18.37
N LEU A 1011 -30.60 -14.15 -17.93
CA LEU A 1011 -30.70 -15.41 -18.66
C LEU A 1011 -31.66 -15.24 -19.85
N GLN A 1012 -31.17 -15.48 -21.06
CA GLN A 1012 -31.94 -15.37 -22.31
C GLN A 1012 -32.57 -16.70 -22.71
N HIS A 1013 -31.76 -17.77 -22.74
CA HIS A 1013 -32.22 -19.10 -23.16
C HIS A 1013 -31.54 -20.22 -22.37
N THR A 1014 -32.19 -21.38 -22.30
CA THR A 1014 -31.62 -22.60 -21.71
C THR A 1014 -31.92 -23.79 -22.62
N PHE A 1015 -30.87 -24.37 -23.18
CA PHE A 1015 -30.92 -25.63 -23.89
C PHE A 1015 -30.75 -26.77 -22.89
N HIS A 1016 -31.65 -27.74 -22.93
CA HIS A 1016 -31.61 -28.90 -22.06
C HIS A 1016 -31.05 -30.09 -22.83
N GLY A 1017 -30.00 -30.71 -22.30
CA GLY A 1017 -29.58 -32.05 -22.68
C GLY A 1017 -30.47 -33.14 -22.08
N SER A 1018 -30.09 -34.41 -22.25
CA SER A 1018 -30.67 -35.50 -21.47
C SER A 1018 -30.16 -35.44 -20.03
N SER A 1019 -30.97 -35.87 -19.08
CA SER A 1019 -30.89 -35.58 -17.63
C SER A 1019 -29.67 -36.16 -16.87
N PHE A 1020 -28.64 -36.64 -17.56
CA PHE A 1020 -27.44 -37.26 -16.97
C PHE A 1020 -26.16 -37.01 -17.79
N GLN A 1021 -26.15 -36.00 -18.67
CA GLN A 1021 -25.01 -35.64 -19.51
C GLN A 1021 -24.35 -34.37 -18.98
N LYS A 1022 -23.07 -34.43 -18.56
CA LYS A 1022 -22.30 -33.23 -18.16
C LYS A 1022 -21.77 -32.53 -19.41
N VAL A 1023 -21.92 -31.21 -19.52
CA VAL A 1023 -21.42 -30.45 -20.68
C VAL A 1023 -20.01 -29.93 -20.41
N TYR A 1024 -19.00 -30.52 -21.06
CA TYR A 1024 -17.58 -30.22 -20.84
C TYR A 1024 -17.04 -29.08 -21.70
N SER A 1025 -17.52 -28.95 -22.94
CA SER A 1025 -16.99 -27.97 -23.88
C SER A 1025 -18.10 -27.38 -24.74
N ILE A 1026 -18.02 -26.06 -24.95
CA ILE A 1026 -18.93 -25.30 -25.78
C ILE A 1026 -18.12 -24.40 -26.70
N ALA A 1027 -18.54 -24.27 -27.95
CA ALA A 1027 -17.95 -23.32 -28.90
C ALA A 1027 -19.05 -22.66 -29.75
N PHE A 1028 -18.94 -21.36 -29.99
CA PHE A 1028 -19.74 -20.68 -31.00
C PHE A 1028 -19.11 -20.84 -32.38
N SER A 1029 -19.93 -20.89 -33.44
CA SER A 1029 -19.43 -20.68 -34.79
C SER A 1029 -18.95 -19.23 -34.97
N SER A 1030 -17.99 -19.02 -35.86
CA SER A 1030 -17.38 -17.70 -36.13
C SER A 1030 -18.39 -16.67 -36.65
N ASP A 1031 -19.53 -17.11 -37.19
CA ASP A 1031 -20.63 -16.24 -37.64
C ASP A 1031 -21.72 -16.02 -36.57
N GLY A 1032 -21.57 -16.62 -35.38
CA GLY A 1032 -22.48 -16.49 -34.25
C GLY A 1032 -23.86 -17.13 -34.45
N LYS A 1033 -24.05 -17.97 -35.48
CA LYS A 1033 -25.35 -18.61 -35.75
C LYS A 1033 -25.52 -19.98 -35.10
N LEU A 1034 -24.42 -20.69 -34.87
CA LEU A 1034 -24.42 -22.05 -34.32
C LEU A 1034 -23.68 -22.09 -32.98
N LEU A 1035 -24.06 -23.06 -32.16
CA LEU A 1035 -23.40 -23.40 -30.91
C LEU A 1035 -23.16 -24.91 -30.88
N ALA A 1036 -21.92 -25.35 -30.70
CA ALA A 1036 -21.62 -26.75 -30.44
C ALA A 1036 -21.48 -26.98 -28.95
N SER A 1037 -21.98 -28.12 -28.47
CA SER A 1037 -21.82 -28.59 -27.09
C SER A 1037 -21.37 -30.04 -27.08
N ALA A 1038 -20.23 -30.31 -26.46
CA ALA A 1038 -19.72 -31.65 -26.19
C ALA A 1038 -20.05 -32.06 -24.75
N SER A 1039 -20.54 -33.27 -24.60
CA SER A 1039 -21.01 -33.81 -23.32
C SER A 1039 -20.52 -35.23 -23.07
N LEU A 1040 -20.55 -35.64 -21.81
CA LEU A 1040 -20.15 -36.97 -21.35
C LEU A 1040 -21.22 -37.50 -20.39
N SER A 1041 -21.66 -38.74 -20.61
CA SER A 1041 -22.63 -39.44 -19.76
C SER A 1041 -21.94 -40.46 -18.88
N ASP A 1042 -22.24 -40.46 -17.58
CA ASP A 1042 -21.78 -41.50 -16.65
C ASP A 1042 -22.63 -42.80 -16.76
N ASP A 1043 -23.73 -42.76 -17.50
CA ASP A 1043 -24.68 -43.87 -17.66
C ASP A 1043 -24.43 -44.66 -18.97
N LEU A 1044 -23.96 -45.91 -18.84
CA LEU A 1044 -23.60 -46.80 -19.94
C LEU A 1044 -24.81 -47.52 -20.56
N ASP A 1045 -25.99 -47.47 -19.92
CA ASP A 1045 -27.17 -48.26 -20.31
C ASP A 1045 -28.18 -47.48 -21.18
N ALA A 1046 -27.92 -46.21 -21.50
CA ALA A 1046 -28.82 -45.38 -22.30
C ALA A 1046 -28.54 -45.55 -23.81
N SER A 1047 -29.46 -46.20 -24.52
CA SER A 1047 -29.32 -46.61 -25.94
C SER A 1047 -29.36 -45.48 -26.98
N GLU A 1048 -29.39 -44.20 -26.58
CA GLU A 1048 -29.54 -43.03 -27.46
C GLU A 1048 -28.74 -41.79 -26.99
N ASN A 1049 -27.54 -41.97 -26.44
CA ASN A 1049 -26.72 -40.83 -25.98
C ASN A 1049 -25.93 -40.19 -27.13
N GLN A 1050 -26.52 -39.22 -27.82
CA GLN A 1050 -25.78 -38.32 -28.71
C GLN A 1050 -25.05 -37.26 -27.88
N ASN A 1051 -23.73 -37.40 -27.79
CA ASN A 1051 -22.88 -36.66 -26.87
C ASN A 1051 -22.28 -35.37 -27.47
N LEU A 1052 -22.31 -35.20 -28.79
CA LEU A 1052 -21.93 -33.95 -29.47
C LEU A 1052 -23.15 -33.36 -30.18
N LYS A 1053 -23.54 -32.14 -29.80
CA LYS A 1053 -24.76 -31.47 -30.30
C LYS A 1053 -24.43 -30.12 -30.93
N ILE A 1054 -25.10 -29.79 -32.03
CA ILE A 1054 -25.00 -28.49 -32.70
C ILE A 1054 -26.38 -27.83 -32.71
N TRP A 1055 -26.47 -26.68 -32.07
CA TRP A 1055 -27.68 -25.89 -31.90
C TRP A 1055 -27.70 -24.71 -32.86
N GLU A 1056 -28.87 -24.41 -33.40
CA GLU A 1056 -29.10 -23.17 -34.15
C GLU A 1056 -29.66 -22.10 -33.21
N LEU A 1057 -28.93 -21.00 -33.03
CA LEU A 1057 -29.23 -20.00 -31.99
C LEU A 1057 -30.49 -19.17 -32.27
N ARG A 1058 -30.82 -18.96 -33.55
CA ARG A 1058 -32.02 -18.19 -33.94
C ARG A 1058 -33.32 -18.93 -33.62
N THR A 1059 -33.33 -20.24 -33.85
CA THR A 1059 -34.52 -21.08 -33.69
C THR A 1059 -34.54 -21.76 -32.32
N GLY A 1060 -33.36 -21.92 -31.70
CA GLY A 1060 -33.16 -22.70 -30.50
C GLY A 1060 -33.23 -24.22 -30.73
N ASN A 1061 -33.28 -24.66 -31.99
CA ASN A 1061 -33.44 -26.05 -32.35
C ASN A 1061 -32.09 -26.76 -32.48
N LEU A 1062 -32.10 -28.06 -32.20
CA LEU A 1062 -30.98 -28.96 -32.48
C LEU A 1062 -30.89 -29.20 -33.99
N ARG A 1063 -29.75 -28.84 -34.60
CA ARG A 1063 -29.50 -28.97 -36.04
C ARG A 1063 -28.88 -30.33 -36.38
N HIS A 1064 -27.83 -30.70 -35.65
CA HIS A 1064 -27.14 -31.97 -35.80
C HIS A 1064 -26.76 -32.52 -34.44
N ALA A 1065 -26.69 -33.84 -34.33
CA ALA A 1065 -26.22 -34.51 -33.14
C ALA A 1065 -25.48 -35.79 -33.53
N PHE A 1066 -24.34 -35.99 -32.89
CA PHE A 1066 -23.34 -37.01 -33.20
C PHE A 1066 -22.97 -37.75 -31.90
N GLY A 1067 -22.50 -38.99 -32.05
CA GLY A 1067 -22.11 -39.86 -30.93
C GLY A 1067 -22.94 -41.13 -30.84
N GLY A 1068 -22.27 -42.25 -30.63
CA GLY A 1068 -22.86 -43.52 -30.17
C GLY A 1068 -22.67 -43.75 -28.66
N ASN A 1069 -23.24 -44.83 -28.12
CA ASN A 1069 -23.32 -45.12 -26.67
C ASN A 1069 -21.96 -45.15 -25.93
N GLU A 1070 -20.84 -45.31 -26.63
CA GLU A 1070 -19.48 -45.34 -26.05
C GLU A 1070 -18.63 -44.11 -26.42
N GLU A 1071 -19.14 -43.16 -27.22
CA GLU A 1071 -18.36 -42.04 -27.74
C GLU A 1071 -18.47 -40.81 -26.83
N MET A 1072 -17.44 -40.56 -26.01
CA MET A 1072 -17.39 -39.44 -25.07
C MET A 1072 -16.50 -38.31 -25.60
N PHE A 1073 -17.02 -37.09 -25.68
CA PHE A 1073 -16.31 -35.92 -26.23
C PHE A 1073 -15.86 -34.96 -25.13
N VAL A 1074 -14.61 -34.48 -25.23
CA VAL A 1074 -13.96 -33.65 -24.20
C VAL A 1074 -13.86 -32.19 -24.65
N SER A 1075 -13.45 -31.92 -25.90
CA SER A 1075 -13.32 -30.57 -26.45
C SER A 1075 -13.94 -30.48 -27.84
N VAL A 1076 -14.48 -29.30 -28.18
CA VAL A 1076 -14.99 -29.00 -29.51
C VAL A 1076 -14.51 -27.62 -29.97
N ALA A 1077 -14.21 -27.47 -31.27
CA ALA A 1077 -13.83 -26.19 -31.86
C ALA A 1077 -14.31 -26.07 -33.31
N PHE A 1078 -14.83 -24.91 -33.69
CA PHE A 1078 -15.18 -24.59 -35.07
C PHE A 1078 -13.95 -24.09 -35.84
N SER A 1079 -13.86 -24.43 -37.12
CA SER A 1079 -12.92 -23.78 -38.03
C SER A 1079 -13.32 -22.31 -38.27
N PRO A 1080 -12.36 -21.39 -38.49
CA PRO A 1080 -12.67 -19.97 -38.71
C PRO A 1080 -13.60 -19.70 -39.90
N ASP A 1081 -13.58 -20.55 -40.92
CA ASP A 1081 -14.45 -20.49 -42.10
C ASP A 1081 -15.83 -21.15 -41.91
N ASN A 1082 -16.10 -21.71 -40.72
CA ASN A 1082 -17.32 -22.44 -40.34
C ASN A 1082 -17.67 -23.64 -41.25
N ARG A 1083 -16.69 -24.23 -41.94
CA ARG A 1083 -16.90 -25.43 -42.75
C ARG A 1083 -16.75 -26.72 -41.94
N ILE A 1084 -15.85 -26.70 -40.96
CA ILE A 1084 -15.40 -27.89 -40.26
C ILE A 1084 -15.58 -27.71 -38.75
N LEU A 1085 -15.94 -28.81 -38.07
CA LEU A 1085 -15.94 -28.94 -36.62
C LEU A 1085 -14.91 -30.00 -36.21
N ALA A 1086 -13.98 -29.64 -35.33
CA ALA A 1086 -13.09 -30.60 -34.69
C ALA A 1086 -13.62 -30.96 -33.30
N ALA A 1087 -13.65 -32.25 -32.98
CA ALA A 1087 -14.09 -32.76 -31.69
C ALA A 1087 -13.14 -33.83 -31.17
N SER A 1088 -12.59 -33.64 -29.97
CA SER A 1088 -11.71 -34.61 -29.31
C SER A 1088 -12.51 -35.54 -28.42
N ARG A 1089 -12.11 -36.82 -28.40
CA ARG A 1089 -12.72 -37.87 -27.59
C ARG A 1089 -11.80 -38.32 -26.48
N LEU A 1090 -12.41 -38.86 -25.42
CA LEU A 1090 -11.70 -39.34 -24.23
C LEU A 1090 -10.76 -40.53 -24.53
N ASP A 1091 -11.05 -41.32 -25.57
CA ASP A 1091 -10.21 -42.42 -26.04
C ASP A 1091 -8.99 -41.96 -26.87
N GLY A 1092 -8.75 -40.65 -26.96
CA GLY A 1092 -7.59 -40.07 -27.62
C GLY A 1092 -7.74 -39.93 -29.13
N VAL A 1093 -8.97 -40.00 -29.64
CA VAL A 1093 -9.34 -39.85 -31.05
C VAL A 1093 -9.89 -38.45 -31.34
N LEU A 1094 -9.41 -37.81 -32.39
CA LEU A 1094 -9.88 -36.51 -32.88
C LEU A 1094 -10.72 -36.70 -34.15
N GLN A 1095 -11.97 -36.28 -34.11
CA GLN A 1095 -12.90 -36.33 -35.24
C GLN A 1095 -13.00 -34.97 -35.91
N ILE A 1096 -12.99 -34.97 -37.24
CA ILE A 1096 -13.17 -33.79 -38.09
C ILE A 1096 -14.45 -33.97 -38.88
N ILE A 1097 -15.43 -33.10 -38.66
CA ILE A 1097 -16.80 -33.21 -39.17
C ILE A 1097 -17.08 -32.05 -40.12
N ASP A 1098 -17.70 -32.34 -41.26
CA ASP A 1098 -18.20 -31.34 -42.19
C ASP A 1098 -19.55 -30.80 -41.71
N LEU A 1099 -19.67 -29.48 -41.56
CA LEU A 1099 -20.87 -28.83 -41.00
C LEU A 1099 -22.01 -28.67 -42.01
N GLU A 1100 -21.71 -28.74 -43.31
CA GLU A 1100 -22.73 -28.59 -44.36
C GLU A 1100 -23.48 -29.91 -44.56
N THR A 1101 -22.73 -31.01 -44.63
CA THR A 1101 -23.24 -32.36 -44.89
C THR A 1101 -23.52 -33.15 -43.60
N GLY A 1102 -22.88 -32.78 -42.48
CA GLY A 1102 -22.94 -33.54 -41.23
C GLY A 1102 -22.15 -34.86 -41.29
N ASN A 1103 -21.25 -35.04 -42.26
CA ASN A 1103 -20.47 -36.27 -42.40
C ASN A 1103 -19.13 -36.16 -41.66
N LEU A 1104 -18.68 -37.29 -41.11
CA LEU A 1104 -17.32 -37.43 -40.61
C LEU A 1104 -16.34 -37.42 -41.80
N LEU A 1105 -15.47 -36.40 -41.86
CA LEU A 1105 -14.44 -36.27 -42.89
C LEU A 1105 -13.22 -37.13 -42.55
N HIS A 1106 -12.69 -36.95 -41.33
CA HIS A 1106 -11.45 -37.58 -40.89
C HIS A 1106 -11.46 -37.98 -39.42
N THR A 1107 -10.65 -38.98 -39.12
CA THR A 1107 -10.36 -39.45 -37.77
C THR A 1107 -8.85 -39.48 -37.60
N LEU A 1108 -8.34 -38.76 -36.61
CA LEU A 1108 -6.94 -38.71 -36.25
C LEU A 1108 -6.76 -39.43 -34.92
N GLU A 1109 -5.87 -40.42 -34.88
CA GLU A 1109 -5.59 -41.22 -33.69
C GLU A 1109 -4.27 -40.77 -33.05
N GLY A 1110 -4.22 -40.69 -31.71
CA GLY A 1110 -2.96 -40.55 -30.98
C GLY A 1110 -3.03 -39.72 -29.70
N ASN A 1111 -3.59 -40.26 -28.60
CA ASN A 1111 -3.68 -39.62 -27.27
C ASN A 1111 -4.05 -38.13 -27.33
N LEU A 1112 -5.12 -37.83 -28.08
CA LEU A 1112 -5.64 -36.48 -28.35
C LEU A 1112 -6.88 -36.17 -27.50
N ASP A 1113 -6.80 -36.43 -26.20
CA ASP A 1113 -7.92 -36.34 -25.25
C ASP A 1113 -8.08 -34.96 -24.58
N GLY A 1114 -7.25 -33.97 -24.93
CA GLY A 1114 -7.27 -32.64 -24.32
C GLY A 1114 -7.93 -31.53 -25.16
N SER A 1115 -7.66 -30.28 -24.74
CA SER A 1115 -8.22 -29.06 -25.34
C SER A 1115 -7.85 -28.90 -26.82
N LEU A 1116 -8.81 -28.44 -27.63
CA LEU A 1116 -8.62 -28.13 -29.05
C LEU A 1116 -8.63 -26.62 -29.31
N ALA A 1117 -7.81 -26.18 -30.26
CA ALA A 1117 -7.85 -24.79 -30.74
C ALA A 1117 -7.45 -24.72 -32.22
N PHE A 1118 -8.26 -24.04 -33.04
CA PHE A 1118 -7.86 -23.61 -34.37
C PHE A 1118 -7.08 -22.30 -34.30
N SER A 1119 -6.07 -22.13 -35.15
CA SER A 1119 -5.50 -20.82 -35.36
C SER A 1119 -6.54 -19.92 -36.06
N PRO A 1120 -6.67 -18.64 -35.66
CA PRO A 1120 -7.63 -17.72 -36.28
C PRO A 1120 -7.48 -17.55 -37.80
N ASP A 1121 -6.28 -17.76 -38.35
CA ASP A 1121 -6.04 -17.76 -39.81
C ASP A 1121 -6.46 -19.04 -40.53
N GLY A 1122 -6.95 -20.06 -39.80
CA GLY A 1122 -7.47 -21.31 -40.32
C GLY A 1122 -6.40 -22.30 -40.80
N ARG A 1123 -5.12 -22.03 -40.55
CA ARG A 1123 -4.02 -22.86 -41.07
C ARG A 1123 -3.60 -23.98 -40.15
N LEU A 1124 -3.72 -23.79 -38.83
CA LEU A 1124 -3.27 -24.73 -37.82
C LEU A 1124 -4.43 -25.23 -36.97
N LEU A 1125 -4.33 -26.50 -36.57
CA LEU A 1125 -5.11 -27.09 -35.48
C LEU A 1125 -4.13 -27.55 -34.41
N ALA A 1126 -4.40 -27.15 -33.17
CA ALA A 1126 -3.66 -27.59 -32.01
C ALA A 1126 -4.56 -28.49 -31.15
N CYS A 1127 -3.99 -29.57 -30.62
CA CYS A 1127 -4.63 -30.42 -29.61
C CYS A 1127 -3.67 -30.61 -28.44
N ALA A 1128 -4.11 -30.25 -27.24
CA ALA A 1128 -3.43 -30.54 -25.99
C ALA A 1128 -3.74 -31.98 -25.53
N GLY A 1129 -2.90 -32.50 -24.66
CA GLY A 1129 -2.94 -33.87 -24.13
C GLY A 1129 -1.61 -34.15 -23.41
N LEU A 1130 -1.23 -35.43 -23.28
CA LEU A 1130 0.11 -35.81 -22.79
C LEU A 1130 1.24 -35.19 -23.62
N VAL A 1131 0.94 -34.94 -24.90
CA VAL A 1131 1.80 -34.25 -25.85
C VAL A 1131 0.91 -33.30 -26.66
N THR A 1132 1.38 -32.08 -26.90
CA THR A 1132 0.62 -31.11 -27.71
C THR A 1132 0.98 -31.26 -29.18
N ASN A 1133 0.03 -31.60 -30.01
CA ASN A 1133 0.24 -31.77 -31.45
C ASN A 1133 -0.32 -30.57 -32.23
N LEU A 1134 0.44 -30.12 -33.21
CA LEU A 1134 0.10 -29.02 -34.13
C LEU A 1134 0.04 -29.58 -35.54
N TRP A 1135 -1.11 -29.54 -36.18
CA TRP A 1135 -1.30 -29.96 -37.57
C TRP A 1135 -1.55 -28.78 -38.47
N HIS A 1136 -0.98 -28.82 -39.66
CA HIS A 1136 -1.28 -27.87 -40.72
C HIS A 1136 -2.46 -28.38 -41.55
N LEU A 1137 -3.58 -27.67 -41.52
CA LEU A 1137 -4.86 -28.13 -42.06
C LEU A 1137 -4.86 -28.27 -43.58
N GLU A 1138 -4.24 -27.34 -44.31
CA GLU A 1138 -4.17 -27.45 -45.79
C GLU A 1138 -3.36 -28.65 -46.27
N THR A 1139 -2.37 -29.11 -45.48
CA THR A 1139 -1.48 -30.20 -45.89
C THR A 1139 -1.80 -31.52 -45.19
N GLY A 1140 -2.61 -31.48 -44.13
CA GLY A 1140 -2.89 -32.61 -43.25
C GLY A 1140 -1.67 -33.14 -42.50
N LYS A 1141 -0.53 -32.43 -42.52
CA LYS A 1141 0.72 -32.88 -41.91
C LYS A 1141 0.83 -32.42 -40.47
N LEU A 1142 1.31 -33.32 -39.61
CA LEU A 1142 1.78 -32.97 -38.28
C LEU A 1142 3.01 -32.06 -38.42
N GLN A 1143 2.86 -30.80 -38.02
CA GLN A 1143 3.90 -29.79 -38.08
C GLN A 1143 4.82 -29.89 -36.86
N ARG A 1144 4.26 -30.12 -35.68
CA ARG A 1144 5.03 -30.19 -34.43
C ARG A 1144 4.34 -31.01 -33.36
N THR A 1145 5.18 -31.62 -32.52
CA THR A 1145 4.80 -32.36 -31.33
C THR A 1145 5.56 -31.78 -30.15
N ILE A 1146 4.86 -31.07 -29.27
CA ILE A 1146 5.45 -30.39 -28.12
C ILE A 1146 5.27 -31.28 -26.88
N LYS A 1147 6.40 -31.76 -26.34
CA LYS A 1147 6.42 -32.65 -25.18
C LYS A 1147 5.96 -31.93 -23.90
N GLY A 1148 5.37 -32.71 -22.99
CA GLY A 1148 4.91 -32.28 -21.68
C GLY A 1148 3.39 -32.32 -21.55
N ASN A 1149 2.91 -32.75 -20.37
CA ASN A 1149 1.48 -32.87 -20.09
C ASN A 1149 0.83 -31.48 -20.03
N ARG A 1150 -0.06 -31.17 -20.97
CA ARG A 1150 -0.75 -29.89 -21.05
C ARG A 1150 -2.24 -30.10 -21.01
N GLU A 1151 -2.88 -29.36 -20.13
CA GLU A 1151 -4.33 -29.45 -19.91
C GLU A 1151 -5.08 -28.56 -20.90
N CYS A 1152 -4.51 -27.39 -21.25
CA CYS A 1152 -5.20 -26.39 -22.06
C CYS A 1152 -4.27 -25.65 -23.03
N ILE A 1153 -4.85 -25.15 -24.11
CA ILE A 1153 -4.16 -24.38 -25.16
C ILE A 1153 -5.06 -23.28 -25.72
N ALA A 1154 -4.46 -22.18 -26.19
CA ALA A 1154 -5.17 -21.14 -26.92
C ALA A 1154 -4.23 -20.40 -27.88
N PHE A 1155 -4.71 -20.10 -29.10
CA PHE A 1155 -3.99 -19.22 -30.01
C PHE A 1155 -4.28 -17.76 -29.70
N SER A 1156 -3.30 -16.90 -29.98
CA SER A 1156 -3.54 -15.47 -30.01
C SER A 1156 -4.41 -15.08 -31.21
N PRO A 1157 -5.24 -14.04 -31.10
CA PRO A 1157 -6.07 -13.54 -32.21
C PRO A 1157 -5.32 -13.30 -33.51
N ASN A 1158 -4.05 -12.89 -33.45
CA ASN A 1158 -3.20 -12.67 -34.62
C ASN A 1158 -2.45 -13.93 -35.11
N SER A 1159 -2.72 -15.10 -34.54
CA SER A 1159 -2.08 -16.41 -34.82
C SER A 1159 -0.56 -16.45 -34.61
N ARG A 1160 0.05 -15.45 -33.95
CA ARG A 1160 1.52 -15.39 -33.75
C ARG A 1160 2.00 -16.02 -32.45
N LEU A 1161 1.11 -16.22 -31.48
CA LEU A 1161 1.41 -16.85 -30.21
C LEU A 1161 0.47 -18.01 -29.99
N LEU A 1162 1.00 -19.06 -29.38
CA LEU A 1162 0.23 -20.13 -28.78
C LEU A 1162 0.51 -20.10 -27.29
N ALA A 1163 -0.52 -20.11 -26.47
CA ALA A 1163 -0.44 -20.26 -25.03
C ALA A 1163 -0.79 -21.69 -24.63
N SER A 1164 -0.19 -22.19 -23.56
CA SER A 1164 -0.56 -23.48 -22.97
C SER A 1164 -0.44 -23.49 -21.46
N GLY A 1165 -1.37 -24.15 -20.78
CA GLY A 1165 -1.33 -24.41 -19.33
C GLY A 1165 -0.96 -25.85 -19.02
N SER A 1166 -0.37 -26.07 -17.85
CA SER A 1166 0.04 -27.40 -17.37
C SER A 1166 -0.48 -27.70 -15.98
N SER A 1167 -0.56 -29.01 -15.65
CA SER A 1167 -1.01 -29.51 -14.35
C SER A 1167 -0.10 -29.12 -13.18
N VAL A 1168 1.11 -28.63 -13.45
CA VAL A 1168 2.06 -28.14 -12.43
C VAL A 1168 1.98 -26.62 -12.21
N GLY A 1169 0.94 -25.95 -12.70
CA GLY A 1169 0.74 -24.51 -12.45
C GLY A 1169 1.56 -23.57 -13.34
N LYS A 1170 2.21 -24.09 -14.39
CA LYS A 1170 2.98 -23.26 -15.34
C LYS A 1170 2.17 -22.94 -16.58
N VAL A 1171 2.19 -21.67 -16.99
CA VAL A 1171 1.73 -21.21 -18.31
C VAL A 1171 2.96 -21.03 -19.20
N ARG A 1172 2.84 -21.36 -20.48
CA ARG A 1172 3.93 -21.19 -21.46
C ARG A 1172 3.43 -20.50 -22.71
N LEU A 1173 4.25 -19.61 -23.26
CA LEU A 1173 4.05 -18.95 -24.54
C LEU A 1173 4.96 -19.56 -25.60
N TRP A 1174 4.45 -19.74 -26.80
CA TRP A 1174 5.12 -20.41 -27.92
C TRP A 1174 5.00 -19.59 -29.19
N ASP A 1175 6.03 -19.66 -30.03
CA ASP A 1175 5.91 -19.32 -31.45
C ASP A 1175 5.42 -20.57 -32.21
N PRO A 1176 4.18 -20.57 -32.75
CA PRO A 1176 3.64 -21.74 -33.43
C PRO A 1176 4.24 -21.98 -34.82
N TRP A 1177 4.97 -21.01 -35.38
CA TRP A 1177 5.52 -21.07 -36.74
C TRP A 1177 7.00 -21.43 -36.79
N MET A 1178 7.70 -21.31 -35.66
CA MET A 1178 9.11 -21.68 -35.54
C MET A 1178 9.24 -23.21 -35.39
N GLY A 1179 9.96 -23.85 -36.31
CA GLY A 1179 10.15 -25.30 -36.33
C GLY A 1179 11.34 -25.74 -35.48
N ASP A 1180 11.14 -26.70 -34.57
CA ASP A 1180 12.27 -27.38 -33.94
C ASP A 1180 12.87 -28.36 -34.96
N MET A 1181 14.10 -28.10 -35.43
CA MET A 1181 14.86 -29.05 -36.26
C MET A 1181 15.34 -30.24 -35.40
N GLN A 1182 14.42 -31.10 -34.97
CA GLN A 1182 14.73 -32.48 -34.56
C GLN A 1182 13.60 -33.41 -34.99
N GLN A 1183 13.53 -33.71 -36.30
CA GLN A 1183 12.94 -34.97 -36.76
C GLN A 1183 13.86 -36.11 -36.33
N THR A 1184 13.52 -36.82 -35.24
CA THR A 1184 14.05 -38.16 -35.03
C THR A 1184 13.33 -39.12 -35.97
N SER A 1185 14.11 -39.80 -36.80
CA SER A 1185 13.74 -40.58 -37.99
C SER A 1185 12.90 -41.85 -37.78
N ASP A 1186 12.31 -42.08 -36.62
CA ASP A 1186 11.75 -43.40 -36.26
C ASP A 1186 10.20 -43.50 -36.32
N GLU A 1187 9.47 -42.44 -36.67
CA GLU A 1187 7.99 -42.47 -36.79
C GLU A 1187 7.48 -42.39 -38.25
N ILE A 1188 8.23 -42.95 -39.20
CA ILE A 1188 7.88 -42.90 -40.64
C ILE A 1188 6.81 -43.94 -41.03
N LEU A 1189 6.50 -44.95 -40.19
CA LEU A 1189 5.60 -46.04 -40.60
C LEU A 1189 4.09 -45.72 -40.53
N GLY A 1190 3.68 -44.58 -39.94
CA GLY A 1190 2.27 -44.15 -39.92
C GLY A 1190 1.88 -43.10 -40.98
N GLN A 1191 2.86 -42.46 -41.63
CA GLN A 1191 2.63 -41.27 -42.45
C GLN A 1191 2.20 -41.54 -43.91
N GLU A 1192 2.40 -42.75 -44.43
CA GLU A 1192 2.04 -43.08 -45.83
C GLU A 1192 0.52 -43.19 -46.08
N ALA A 1193 -0.29 -43.44 -45.04
CA ALA A 1193 -1.75 -43.50 -45.18
C ALA A 1193 -2.40 -42.11 -45.34
N ILE A 1194 -1.76 -41.06 -44.80
CA ILE A 1194 -2.28 -39.67 -44.79
C ILE A 1194 -1.93 -38.94 -46.09
N GLN A 1195 -0.79 -39.25 -46.72
CA GLN A 1195 -0.33 -38.59 -47.95
C GLN A 1195 -1.21 -38.80 -49.19
N ARG A 1196 -2.03 -39.86 -49.26
CA ARG A 1196 -2.85 -40.16 -50.44
C ARG A 1196 -4.29 -39.65 -50.38
N ARG A 1197 -4.78 -39.15 -49.25
CA ARG A 1197 -6.23 -38.87 -49.06
C ARG A 1197 -6.63 -37.40 -48.84
N PHE A 1198 -5.70 -36.50 -48.53
CA PHE A 1198 -5.98 -35.05 -48.45
C PHE A 1198 -5.96 -34.32 -49.82
N ALA A 1199 -5.50 -34.97 -50.89
CA ALA A 1199 -5.33 -34.35 -52.22
C ALA A 1199 -6.52 -34.53 -53.19
N GLN A 1200 -7.65 -35.11 -52.77
CA GLN A 1200 -8.79 -35.36 -53.65
C GLN A 1200 -10.13 -34.93 -53.04
N SER A 1201 -10.45 -33.64 -53.19
CA SER A 1201 -11.84 -33.18 -53.35
C SER A 1201 -12.02 -32.68 -54.78
N PRO A 1202 -12.97 -33.20 -55.57
CA PRO A 1202 -13.09 -32.84 -56.98
C PRO A 1202 -13.70 -31.44 -57.11
N SER A 1203 -12.95 -30.54 -57.73
CA SER A 1203 -13.54 -29.46 -58.52
C SER A 1203 -14.46 -30.09 -59.57
N LEU A 1204 -15.76 -29.75 -59.56
CA LEU A 1204 -16.64 -30.00 -60.69
C LEU A 1204 -17.24 -28.67 -61.18
N PRO A 1205 -17.54 -28.58 -62.48
CA PRO A 1205 -17.33 -27.40 -63.28
C PRO A 1205 -18.58 -26.53 -63.37
N THR A 1206 -18.33 -25.25 -63.61
CA THR A 1206 -19.29 -24.27 -64.13
C THR A 1206 -20.09 -24.81 -65.32
N VAL A 1207 -21.42 -24.78 -65.19
CA VAL A 1207 -22.37 -24.48 -66.28
C VAL A 1207 -23.43 -23.53 -65.73
#